data_AF-A0A0K3BM82-F1
#
_entry.id   AF-A0A0K3BM82-F1
#
_cell.length_a   1.000
_cell.length_b   1.000
_cell.length_c   1.000
_cell.angle_alpha   90.00
_cell.angle_beta   90.00
_cell.angle_gamma   90.00
#
_symmetry.space_group_name_H-M   'P 1'
#
loop_
_entity.id
_entity.type
_entity.pdbx_description
1 polymer ?
#
loop_
_entity_poly.entity_id
_entity_poly.type
_entity_poly.pdbx_seq_one_letter_code
_entity_poly.pdbx_strand_id
1 'polypeptide(L)'
;MHVLPRRAVVAALAAGLVLSSAVAANATARPELDAIIHGGKVFDGSGAPGRFADIGIKDGRVHRVGDLRRVGARSRYDATGQYVTPGFIDVHAHTDTETGPPLAAAKSSLTQGVTTEMQGPDGGATYEIDKELARLDKLEKGINVAPYVGFNSVWEATMGQLDTRPTAAQSAQMRDRIESGMRQGAWGVSGGLGYPPAAYARTNEVVDVVRGARSWRAFFSDHIRDETNLVVESTQEDIAIGKAAGLMPEITHMKVAGPRNWGKSATMLRLLGEARATGTHAGGDVYPYTAASTGLAFYVPTWAQDGGSAAMLARFADPALRPRLDTEITAFVIDDVGSPDKVVLPELGNKSIADFMAEFGNVTIGEAVMRILTAHNANVVAVMHIGSEDDLANFIKDPYVSFSSDGGVTEEEHTHPRAYGSYPRVLGRYVRERGLVTWEEAIRKMTGLPATMVGMVDRGYLAEGMAADVTVFDPATISDRATFERPKQYSVGVRWVFVNGKLALSGGEPTRANAGQALRRASSMPTRPQNVGKDLTAAAAGVVRPLEGSGERHGATVVAATLTQRAGQQTASGTVVAVGPMGVLGSVRLGRLQTADGWFSVSGVGRLANGIERAFALTVDEHDPLARPGERRVTIQVAGAQPIYGRLA
;
A
#
# COMPACT_ATOMS: atom_id res chain seq x y z
N MET A 1 -42.13 23.74 99.79
CA MET A 1 -43.30 24.03 98.92
C MET A 1 -42.78 24.09 97.50
N HIS A 2 -43.21 23.35 96.48
CA HIS A 2 -44.31 22.43 96.24
C HIS A 2 -43.75 21.36 95.25
N VAL A 3 -43.97 20.07 95.50
CA VAL A 3 -45.00 19.20 94.86
C VAL A 3 -44.54 18.63 93.50
N LEU A 4 -44.59 17.29 93.43
CA LEU A 4 -44.52 16.37 92.27
C LEU A 4 -45.70 16.67 91.27
N PRO A 5 -46.17 15.84 90.29
CA PRO A 5 -45.79 14.48 89.89
C PRO A 5 -45.90 14.09 88.37
N ARG A 6 -45.35 12.91 88.06
CA ARG A 6 -45.86 11.74 87.29
C ARG A 6 -46.78 11.87 86.05
N ARG A 7 -46.38 11.05 85.04
CA ARG A 7 -47.17 10.17 84.13
C ARG A 7 -48.07 10.89 83.11
N ALA A 8 -48.42 10.38 81.93
CA ALA A 8 -48.01 9.34 80.98
C ALA A 8 -49.01 9.47 79.79
N VAL A 9 -48.75 8.78 78.66
CA VAL A 9 -49.74 8.35 77.64
C VAL A 9 -49.82 9.14 76.30
N VAL A 10 -49.13 8.57 75.30
CA VAL A 10 -49.54 8.14 73.93
C VAL A 10 -50.29 9.12 73.00
N ALA A 11 -49.65 9.52 71.88
CA ALA A 11 -49.97 9.10 70.49
C ALA A 11 -49.56 10.11 69.40
N ALA A 12 -48.79 9.59 68.43
CA ALA A 12 -48.88 9.82 66.98
C ALA A 12 -48.44 11.15 66.31
N LEU A 13 -47.67 10.91 65.24
CA LEU A 13 -47.53 11.64 63.97
C LEU A 13 -46.50 12.79 63.87
N ALA A 14 -45.44 12.44 63.14
CA ALA A 14 -44.97 13.10 61.91
C ALA A 14 -43.61 13.81 61.97
N ALA A 15 -42.73 13.29 61.10
CA ALA A 15 -41.73 13.98 60.28
C ALA A 15 -40.51 14.64 60.97
N GLY A 16 -39.33 14.06 60.69
CA GLY A 16 -38.05 14.75 60.85
C GLY A 16 -36.83 13.85 60.66
N LEU A 17 -36.24 13.90 59.45
CA LEU A 17 -34.81 13.83 59.09
C LEU A 17 -33.85 13.09 60.07
N VAL A 18 -33.01 12.13 59.66
CA VAL A 18 -31.96 12.24 58.63
C VAL A 18 -31.64 10.83 58.11
N LEU A 19 -31.87 10.56 56.83
CA LEU A 19 -31.24 9.45 56.11
C LEU A 19 -30.17 10.06 55.21
N SER A 20 -28.92 9.82 55.60
CA SER A 20 -27.73 10.07 54.79
C SER A 20 -27.82 9.27 53.50
N SER A 21 -28.18 9.95 52.40
CA SER A 21 -28.03 9.42 51.05
C SER A 21 -26.55 9.37 50.69
N ALA A 22 -25.99 8.16 50.68
CA ALA A 22 -24.76 7.87 50.00
C ALA A 22 -24.99 8.08 48.49
N VAL A 23 -24.64 9.27 47.98
CA VAL A 23 -24.38 9.46 46.56
C VAL A 23 -23.08 8.74 46.28
N ALA A 24 -23.18 7.46 45.90
CA ALA A 24 -22.10 6.77 45.23
C ALA A 24 -21.81 7.55 43.94
N ALA A 25 -20.69 8.27 43.93
CA ALA A 25 -20.14 8.83 42.71
C ALA A 25 -19.84 7.66 41.77
N ASN A 26 -20.72 7.44 40.79
CA ASN A 26 -20.42 6.61 39.63
C ASN A 26 -19.30 7.31 38.86
N ALA A 27 -18.06 7.06 39.24
CA ALA A 27 -16.93 7.21 38.35
C ALA A 27 -17.20 6.24 37.19
N THR A 28 -17.72 6.75 36.08
CA THR A 28 -17.90 5.97 34.87
C THR A 28 -16.53 5.40 34.51
N ALA A 29 -16.35 4.10 34.74
CA ALA A 29 -15.12 3.40 34.38
C ALA A 29 -14.86 3.68 32.90
N ARG A 30 -13.69 4.24 32.58
CA ARG A 30 -13.33 4.51 31.18
C ARG A 30 -13.46 3.20 30.38
N PRO A 31 -14.07 3.23 29.18
CA PRO A 31 -14.24 2.02 28.39
C PRO A 31 -12.88 1.38 28.11
N GLU A 32 -12.82 0.05 28.17
CA GLU A 32 -11.57 -0.71 28.03
C GLU A 32 -10.98 -0.56 26.62
N LEU A 33 -11.85 -0.47 25.61
CA LEU A 33 -11.57 -0.34 24.19
C LEU A 33 -12.21 0.93 23.59
N ASP A 34 -11.63 1.43 22.50
CA ASP A 34 -12.20 2.55 21.73
C ASP A 34 -13.36 2.08 20.85
N ALA A 35 -13.18 0.96 20.16
CA ALA A 35 -14.21 0.39 19.31
C ALA A 35 -14.19 -1.14 19.37
N ILE A 36 -15.35 -1.76 19.18
CA ILE A 36 -15.49 -3.19 18.89
C ILE A 36 -16.27 -3.35 17.59
N ILE A 37 -15.73 -4.12 16.65
CA ILE A 37 -16.46 -4.63 15.48
C ILE A 37 -16.90 -6.05 15.84
N HIS A 38 -18.21 -6.28 15.90
CA HIS A 38 -18.80 -7.48 16.48
C HIS A 38 -19.51 -8.36 15.44
N GLY A 39 -19.39 -9.69 15.57
CA GLY A 39 -20.28 -10.65 14.89
C GLY A 39 -19.99 -10.91 13.40
N GLY A 40 -18.96 -10.29 12.82
CA GLY A 40 -18.57 -10.50 11.42
C GLY A 40 -17.72 -11.75 11.20
N LYS A 41 -17.63 -12.18 9.93
CA LYS A 41 -16.65 -13.20 9.50
C LYS A 41 -15.31 -12.50 9.21
N VAL A 42 -14.34 -12.73 10.08
CA VAL A 42 -13.00 -12.15 10.03
C VAL A 42 -12.11 -12.96 9.10
N PHE A 43 -11.53 -12.28 8.10
CA PHE A 43 -10.40 -12.75 7.31
C PHE A 43 -9.19 -11.93 7.74
N ASP A 44 -8.12 -12.58 8.19
CA ASP A 44 -7.01 -11.88 8.84
C ASP A 44 -5.94 -11.37 7.86
N GLY A 45 -6.14 -11.52 6.55
CA GLY A 45 -5.17 -11.16 5.51
C GLY A 45 -4.11 -12.21 5.22
N SER A 46 -4.09 -13.35 5.92
CA SER A 46 -3.08 -14.40 5.74
C SER A 46 -3.37 -15.41 4.64
N GLY A 47 -4.60 -15.43 4.12
CA GLY A 47 -5.13 -16.51 3.26
C GLY A 47 -5.73 -17.68 4.05
N ALA A 48 -5.70 -17.65 5.39
CA ALA A 48 -6.39 -18.64 6.21
C ALA A 48 -7.93 -18.52 6.05
N PRO A 49 -8.68 -19.63 6.25
CA PRO A 49 -10.13 -19.61 6.26
C PRO A 49 -10.69 -18.57 7.24
N GLY A 50 -11.69 -17.81 6.78
CA GLY A 50 -12.34 -16.80 7.63
C GLY A 50 -13.11 -17.42 8.80
N ARG A 51 -13.13 -16.77 9.96
CA ARG A 51 -13.85 -17.22 11.18
C ARG A 51 -14.69 -16.12 11.79
N PHE A 52 -15.71 -16.49 12.56
CA PHE A 52 -16.44 -15.50 13.37
C PHE A 52 -15.60 -15.09 14.58
N ALA A 53 -15.36 -13.79 14.71
CA ALA A 53 -14.66 -13.18 15.83
C ALA A 53 -14.98 -11.68 15.89
N ASP A 54 -14.77 -11.08 17.06
CA ASP A 54 -14.84 -9.64 17.24
C ASP A 54 -13.42 -9.04 17.14
N ILE A 55 -13.33 -7.82 16.61
CA ILE A 55 -12.10 -7.02 16.57
C ILE A 55 -12.22 -5.88 17.58
N GLY A 56 -11.36 -5.88 18.58
CA GLY A 56 -11.25 -4.83 19.59
C GLY A 56 -10.14 -3.85 19.25
N ILE A 57 -10.48 -2.57 19.14
CA ILE A 57 -9.56 -1.48 18.78
C ILE A 57 -9.27 -0.63 20.01
N LYS A 58 -8.00 -0.29 20.22
CA LYS A 58 -7.55 0.63 21.27
C LYS A 58 -6.32 1.39 20.83
N ASP A 59 -6.29 2.70 21.05
CA ASP A 59 -5.12 3.55 20.76
C ASP A 59 -4.63 3.38 19.31
N GLY A 60 -5.58 3.22 18.37
CA GLY A 60 -5.31 3.04 16.93
C GLY A 60 -4.77 1.67 16.53
N ARG A 61 -4.72 0.71 17.46
CA ARG A 61 -4.19 -0.65 17.24
C ARG A 61 -5.28 -1.71 17.45
N VAL A 62 -5.13 -2.85 16.79
CA VAL A 62 -5.88 -4.08 17.10
C VAL A 62 -5.39 -4.56 18.47
N HIS A 63 -6.24 -4.46 19.48
CA HIS A 63 -5.89 -4.77 20.88
C HIS A 63 -6.32 -6.19 21.29
N ARG A 64 -7.40 -6.69 20.69
CA ARG A 64 -7.92 -8.05 20.91
C ARG A 64 -8.63 -8.58 19.68
N VAL A 65 -8.50 -9.89 19.45
CA VAL A 65 -9.30 -10.64 18.46
C VAL A 65 -9.93 -11.82 19.18
N GLY A 66 -11.25 -12.00 19.08
CA GLY A 66 -11.94 -13.12 19.74
C GLY A 66 -13.35 -12.76 20.21
N ASP A 67 -13.84 -13.41 21.26
CA ASP A 67 -15.16 -13.09 21.85
C ASP A 67 -15.04 -11.86 22.77
N LEU A 68 -15.69 -10.76 22.39
CA LEU A 68 -15.67 -9.48 23.11
C LEU A 68 -17.07 -9.06 23.59
N ARG A 69 -18.01 -10.01 23.75
CA ARG A 69 -19.40 -9.73 24.18
C ARG A 69 -19.47 -9.05 25.55
N ARG A 70 -18.54 -9.38 26.45
CA ARG A 70 -18.48 -8.85 27.83
C ARG A 70 -17.47 -7.72 28.02
N VAL A 71 -16.79 -7.29 26.95
CA VAL A 71 -15.78 -6.23 27.00
C VAL A 71 -16.45 -4.87 26.74
N GLY A 72 -16.18 -3.90 27.61
CA GLY A 72 -16.68 -2.54 27.46
C GLY A 72 -15.91 -1.77 26.40
N ALA A 73 -16.62 -1.07 25.50
CA ALA A 73 -16.03 -0.20 24.49
C ALA A 73 -16.80 1.11 24.35
N ARG A 74 -16.14 2.17 23.88
CA ARG A 74 -16.81 3.46 23.60
C ARG A 74 -17.81 3.34 22.46
N SER A 75 -17.50 2.55 21.44
CA SER A 75 -18.39 2.30 20.31
C SER A 75 -18.42 0.82 19.94
N ARG A 76 -19.56 0.33 19.47
CA ARG A 76 -19.74 -1.05 19.01
C ARG A 76 -20.43 -1.05 17.64
N TYR A 77 -19.85 -1.77 16.69
CA TYR A 77 -20.30 -1.85 15.30
C TYR A 77 -20.75 -3.28 15.02
N ASP A 78 -22.03 -3.47 14.71
CA ASP A 78 -22.59 -4.79 14.38
C ASP A 78 -22.30 -5.17 12.92
N ALA A 79 -21.33 -6.06 12.75
CA ALA A 79 -20.88 -6.62 11.48
C ALA A 79 -21.52 -7.99 11.19
N THR A 80 -22.64 -8.34 11.83
CA THR A 80 -23.38 -9.58 11.51
C THR A 80 -23.70 -9.64 10.02
N GLY A 81 -23.38 -10.78 9.39
CA GLY A 81 -23.53 -10.98 7.95
C GLY A 81 -22.49 -10.27 7.07
N GLN A 82 -21.55 -9.52 7.66
CA GLN A 82 -20.50 -8.79 6.96
C GLN A 82 -19.17 -9.53 7.05
N TYR A 83 -18.26 -9.22 6.12
CA TYR A 83 -16.86 -9.63 6.17
C TYR A 83 -16.03 -8.52 6.79
N VAL A 84 -15.09 -8.90 7.66
CA VAL A 84 -14.19 -7.99 8.37
C VAL A 84 -12.76 -8.36 7.98
N THR A 85 -12.03 -7.42 7.42
CA THR A 85 -10.73 -7.64 6.77
C THR A 85 -9.74 -6.56 7.18
N PRO A 86 -8.42 -6.76 7.05
CA PRO A 86 -7.50 -5.63 7.09
C PRO A 86 -7.92 -4.62 6.01
N GLY A 87 -7.64 -3.35 6.25
CA GLY A 87 -7.80 -2.33 5.22
C GLY A 87 -6.97 -2.66 3.98
N PHE A 88 -7.51 -2.39 2.79
CA PHE A 88 -6.81 -2.72 1.55
C PHE A 88 -5.60 -1.80 1.36
N ILE A 89 -4.54 -2.36 0.80
CA ILE A 89 -3.28 -1.68 0.50
C ILE A 89 -3.13 -1.64 -1.01
N ASP A 90 -3.10 -0.43 -1.55
CA ASP A 90 -2.85 -0.18 -2.96
C ASP A 90 -1.36 0.06 -3.18
N VAL A 91 -0.69 -0.91 -3.78
CA VAL A 91 0.76 -0.86 -4.04
C VAL A 91 1.12 -0.03 -5.26
N HIS A 92 0.12 0.34 -6.07
CA HIS A 92 0.29 1.13 -7.28
C HIS A 92 -0.84 2.14 -7.41
N ALA A 93 -0.63 3.32 -6.81
CA ALA A 93 -1.57 4.44 -6.88
C ALA A 93 -0.86 5.71 -7.37
N HIS A 94 -1.46 6.37 -8.37
CA HIS A 94 -1.03 7.68 -8.88
C HIS A 94 -1.75 8.82 -8.14
N THR A 95 -1.80 8.74 -6.82
CA THR A 95 -2.36 9.81 -6.00
C THR A 95 -1.43 11.01 -6.05
N ASP A 96 -1.83 12.03 -6.81
CA ASP A 96 -1.17 13.33 -6.79
C ASP A 96 -1.51 14.04 -5.48
N THR A 97 -0.48 14.27 -4.69
CA THR A 97 -0.62 14.89 -3.39
C THR A 97 -0.27 16.36 -3.40
N GLU A 98 0.40 16.85 -4.44
CA GLU A 98 0.79 18.27 -4.57
C GLU A 98 -0.32 19.08 -5.23
N THR A 99 -0.85 18.63 -6.36
CA THR A 99 -1.88 19.35 -7.12
C THR A 99 -3.20 18.61 -7.25
N GLY A 100 -3.26 17.37 -6.78
CA GLY A 100 -4.45 16.55 -6.79
C GLY A 100 -5.49 16.94 -5.74
N PRO A 101 -6.60 16.19 -5.65
CA PRO A 101 -7.69 16.50 -4.74
C PRO A 101 -7.28 16.34 -3.26
N PRO A 102 -8.00 16.99 -2.32
CA PRO A 102 -7.70 16.87 -0.90
C PRO A 102 -7.75 15.43 -0.37
N LEU A 103 -6.62 14.96 0.18
CA LEU A 103 -6.51 13.64 0.79
C LEU A 103 -7.43 13.44 2.01
N ALA A 104 -7.93 14.51 2.62
CA ALA A 104 -8.83 14.45 3.77
C ALA A 104 -10.09 13.62 3.50
N ALA A 105 -10.66 13.74 2.29
CA ALA A 105 -11.85 13.01 1.89
C ALA A 105 -11.52 11.61 1.38
N ALA A 106 -10.51 11.48 0.51
CA ALA A 106 -10.06 10.22 -0.12
C ALA A 106 -11.23 9.29 -0.52
N LYS A 107 -12.33 9.84 -1.04
CA LYS A 107 -13.60 9.11 -1.18
C LYS A 107 -13.50 7.98 -2.21
N SER A 108 -12.82 8.23 -3.32
CA SER A 108 -12.51 7.25 -4.37
C SER A 108 -11.84 6.00 -3.79
N SER A 109 -10.88 6.16 -2.89
CA SER A 109 -10.14 5.06 -2.25
C SER A 109 -10.92 4.43 -1.08
N LEU A 110 -11.47 5.24 -0.18
CA LEU A 110 -12.20 4.74 1.00
C LEU A 110 -13.45 3.93 0.62
N THR A 111 -14.21 4.36 -0.40
CA THR A 111 -15.40 3.60 -0.87
C THR A 111 -15.05 2.26 -1.49
N GLN A 112 -13.78 2.05 -1.87
CA GLN A 112 -13.24 0.77 -2.31
C GLN A 112 -12.74 -0.10 -1.16
N GLY A 113 -12.58 0.45 0.06
CA GLY A 113 -11.99 -0.24 1.20
C GLY A 113 -10.48 -0.05 1.34
N VAL A 114 -9.87 0.85 0.56
CA VAL A 114 -8.44 1.19 0.64
C VAL A 114 -8.17 2.05 1.86
N THR A 115 -7.11 1.70 2.58
CA THR A 115 -6.65 2.41 3.79
C THR A 115 -5.23 2.91 3.67
N THR A 116 -4.46 2.38 2.72
CA THR A 116 -3.06 2.72 2.49
C THR A 116 -2.79 2.72 0.99
N GLU A 117 -2.15 3.78 0.51
CA GLU A 117 -1.67 3.89 -0.86
C GLU A 117 -0.16 4.08 -0.89
N MET A 118 0.51 3.28 -1.68
CA MET A 118 1.89 3.48 -2.08
C MET A 118 1.90 4.48 -3.23
N GLN A 119 2.67 5.55 -3.07
CA GLN A 119 2.70 6.65 -4.02
C GLN A 119 3.98 6.70 -4.82
N GLY A 120 3.80 7.21 -6.04
CA GLY A 120 4.87 7.34 -6.99
C GLY A 120 5.27 6.06 -7.68
N PRO A 121 4.34 5.18 -8.11
CA PRO A 121 4.73 4.11 -9.01
C PRO A 121 5.26 4.69 -10.34
N ASP A 122 5.84 3.83 -11.17
CA ASP A 122 6.31 4.14 -12.53
C ASP A 122 7.42 5.20 -12.62
N GLY A 123 8.11 5.45 -11.51
CA GLY A 123 9.36 6.21 -11.48
C GLY A 123 9.24 7.73 -11.56
N GLY A 124 8.06 8.27 -11.87
CA GLY A 124 7.84 9.72 -12.03
C GLY A 124 7.73 10.52 -10.72
N ALA A 125 7.68 9.87 -9.56
CA ALA A 125 7.61 10.59 -8.28
C ALA A 125 8.93 11.23 -7.86
N THR A 126 8.85 12.15 -6.90
CA THR A 126 10.04 12.84 -6.37
C THR A 126 11.04 11.87 -5.73
N TYR A 127 12.31 12.26 -5.74
CA TYR A 127 13.37 11.63 -4.96
C TYR A 127 13.74 12.42 -3.69
N GLU A 128 13.10 13.59 -3.46
CA GLU A 128 13.25 14.41 -2.26
C GLU A 128 12.26 13.94 -1.18
N ILE A 129 12.49 12.73 -0.66
CA ILE A 129 11.56 12.00 0.21
C ILE A 129 11.30 12.74 1.53
N ASP A 130 12.30 13.39 2.11
CA ASP A 130 12.15 14.19 3.31
C ASP A 130 11.18 15.37 3.12
N LYS A 131 11.28 16.08 2.00
CA LYS A 131 10.35 17.17 1.66
C LYS A 131 8.95 16.65 1.45
N GLU A 132 8.82 15.53 0.74
CA GLU A 132 7.53 14.91 0.49
C GLU A 132 6.84 14.47 1.78
N LEU A 133 7.57 13.76 2.64
CA LEU A 133 7.06 13.35 3.94
C LEU A 133 6.72 14.55 4.84
N ALA A 134 7.53 15.62 4.84
CA ALA A 134 7.25 16.83 5.61
C ALA A 134 6.02 17.59 5.09
N ARG A 135 5.73 17.49 3.79
CA ARG A 135 4.53 18.03 3.17
C ARG A 135 3.31 17.18 3.53
N LEU A 136 3.40 15.85 3.36
CA LEU A 136 2.36 14.91 3.74
C LEU A 136 2.00 15.03 5.23
N ASP A 137 2.96 15.21 6.13
CA ASP A 137 2.71 15.39 7.57
C ASP A 137 1.79 16.59 7.88
N LYS A 138 1.81 17.63 7.04
CA LYS A 138 0.98 18.83 7.20
C LYS A 138 -0.42 18.67 6.61
N LEU A 139 -0.63 17.72 5.71
CA LEU A 139 -1.93 17.49 5.09
C LEU A 139 -2.88 16.73 6.01
N GLU A 140 -4.16 17.08 5.98
CA GLU A 140 -5.21 16.19 6.46
C GLU A 140 -5.33 14.99 5.52
N LYS A 141 -5.40 13.78 6.08
CA LYS A 141 -5.37 12.53 5.31
C LYS A 141 -6.43 11.56 5.80
N GLY A 142 -7.35 11.15 4.92
CA GLY A 142 -8.34 10.11 5.19
C GLY A 142 -7.74 8.71 5.21
N ILE A 143 -6.64 8.50 4.48
CA ILE A 143 -5.91 7.23 4.30
C ILE A 143 -4.42 7.41 4.58
N ASN A 144 -3.70 6.31 4.82
CA ASN A 144 -2.24 6.33 4.90
C ASN A 144 -1.61 6.49 3.51
N VAL A 145 -0.45 7.13 3.46
CA VAL A 145 0.31 7.37 2.23
C VAL A 145 1.77 6.99 2.46
N ALA A 146 2.37 6.25 1.52
CA ALA A 146 3.73 5.73 1.62
C ALA A 146 4.51 5.98 0.30
N PRO A 147 5.53 6.85 0.28
CA PRO A 147 6.23 7.19 -0.96
C PRO A 147 7.28 6.15 -1.37
N TYR A 148 7.42 5.94 -2.67
CA TYR A 148 8.61 5.37 -3.31
C TYR A 148 9.61 6.47 -3.72
N VAL A 149 10.86 6.08 -3.97
CA VAL A 149 11.81 6.92 -4.70
C VAL A 149 11.61 6.71 -6.20
N GLY A 150 11.35 7.79 -6.95
CA GLY A 150 11.20 7.72 -8.40
C GLY A 150 12.54 7.61 -9.14
N PHE A 151 12.81 6.48 -9.78
CA PHE A 151 14.00 6.28 -10.62
C PHE A 151 14.02 7.27 -11.80
N ASN A 152 12.90 7.48 -12.48
CA ASN A 152 12.84 8.38 -13.64
C ASN A 152 13.16 9.82 -13.23
N SER A 153 12.65 10.28 -12.09
CA SER A 153 12.98 11.60 -11.55
C SER A 153 14.45 11.73 -11.15
N VAL A 154 15.06 10.70 -10.56
CA VAL A 154 16.50 10.67 -10.28
C VAL A 154 17.31 10.77 -11.57
N TRP A 155 16.90 10.02 -12.60
CA TRP A 155 17.54 9.97 -13.91
C TRP A 155 17.45 11.34 -14.60
N GLU A 156 16.24 11.88 -14.76
CA GLU A 156 16.01 13.17 -15.42
C GLU A 156 16.74 14.32 -14.71
N ALA A 157 16.73 14.35 -13.37
CA ALA A 157 17.42 15.38 -12.61
C ALA A 157 18.96 15.30 -12.67
N THR A 158 19.51 14.29 -13.36
CA THR A 158 20.97 14.12 -13.55
C THR A 158 21.37 14.15 -15.03
N MET A 159 20.57 13.50 -15.88
CA MET A 159 20.83 13.29 -17.30
C MET A 159 20.02 14.25 -18.19
N GLY A 160 19.03 14.93 -17.64
CA GLY A 160 18.04 15.67 -18.41
C GLY A 160 17.17 14.73 -19.24
N GLN A 161 16.63 15.28 -20.34
CA GLN A 161 15.70 14.58 -21.21
C GLN A 161 16.36 13.96 -22.46
N LEU A 162 17.70 14.00 -22.53
CA LEU A 162 18.45 13.55 -23.70
C LEU A 162 18.82 12.07 -23.61
N ASP A 163 18.85 11.38 -24.76
CA ASP A 163 19.43 10.05 -24.89
C ASP A 163 20.96 10.13 -24.83
N THR A 164 21.48 10.23 -23.60
CA THR A 164 22.91 10.31 -23.31
C THR A 164 23.29 9.34 -22.20
N ARG A 165 24.56 8.91 -22.18
CA ARG A 165 25.05 7.95 -21.19
C ARG A 165 25.64 8.65 -19.98
N PRO A 166 25.35 8.20 -18.75
CA PRO A 166 25.92 8.79 -17.55
C PRO A 166 27.43 8.56 -17.49
N THR A 167 28.16 9.58 -17.03
CA THR A 167 29.52 9.40 -16.52
C THR A 167 29.50 8.64 -15.19
N ALA A 168 30.64 8.08 -14.77
CA ALA A 168 30.74 7.40 -13.47
C ALA A 168 30.34 8.31 -12.29
N ALA A 169 30.62 9.62 -12.37
CA ALA A 169 30.22 10.59 -11.35
C ALA A 169 28.70 10.81 -11.33
N GLN A 170 28.06 10.90 -12.49
CA GLN A 170 26.60 11.00 -12.59
C GLN A 170 25.91 9.73 -12.09
N SER A 171 26.41 8.54 -12.43
CA SER A 171 25.88 7.29 -11.87
C SER A 171 26.01 7.24 -10.34
N ALA A 172 27.15 7.67 -9.80
CA ALA A 172 27.32 7.77 -8.34
C ALA A 172 26.32 8.75 -7.71
N GLN A 173 26.13 9.93 -8.30
CA GLN A 173 25.15 10.92 -7.84
C GLN A 173 23.72 10.35 -7.83
N MET A 174 23.34 9.60 -8.87
CA MET A 174 22.02 8.95 -8.92
C MET A 174 21.87 7.87 -7.84
N ARG A 175 22.90 7.03 -7.62
CA ARG A 175 22.91 6.06 -6.52
C ARG A 175 22.74 6.72 -5.16
N ASP A 176 23.45 7.82 -4.92
CA ASP A 176 23.41 8.55 -3.64
C ASP A 176 22.00 9.15 -3.39
N ARG A 177 21.31 9.60 -4.43
CA ARG A 177 19.91 10.07 -4.33
C ARG A 177 18.96 8.95 -3.94
N ILE A 178 19.08 7.77 -4.56
CA ILE A 178 18.31 6.58 -4.20
C ILE A 178 18.57 6.19 -2.74
N GLU A 179 19.85 6.10 -2.35
CA GLU A 179 20.23 5.75 -0.97
C GLU A 179 19.69 6.78 0.04
N SER A 180 19.77 8.07 -0.27
CA SER A 180 19.23 9.14 0.56
C SER A 180 17.72 9.00 0.74
N GLY A 181 16.96 8.74 -0.32
CA GLY A 181 15.52 8.52 -0.24
C GLY A 181 15.15 7.33 0.67
N MET A 182 15.90 6.23 0.58
CA MET A 182 15.72 5.08 1.47
C MET A 182 16.06 5.40 2.93
N ARG A 183 17.12 6.19 3.20
CA ARG A 183 17.46 6.69 4.55
C ARG A 183 16.37 7.59 5.14
N GLN A 184 15.70 8.37 4.30
CA GLN A 184 14.64 9.30 4.69
C GLN A 184 13.29 8.60 4.96
N GLY A 185 13.14 7.33 4.54
CA GLY A 185 11.99 6.49 4.87
C GLY A 185 11.11 6.09 3.69
N ALA A 186 11.62 6.16 2.46
CA ALA A 186 10.93 5.59 1.29
C ALA A 186 10.76 4.07 1.41
N TRP A 187 9.70 3.55 0.80
CA TRP A 187 9.33 2.14 0.89
C TRP A 187 9.95 1.24 -0.19
N GLY A 188 10.58 1.85 -1.18
CA GLY A 188 11.15 1.16 -2.34
C GLY A 188 11.58 2.16 -3.41
N VAL A 189 12.02 1.62 -4.53
CA VAL A 189 12.34 2.38 -5.73
C VAL A 189 11.34 1.98 -6.81
N SER A 190 10.70 2.96 -7.42
CA SER A 190 9.80 2.75 -8.57
C SER A 190 10.53 3.09 -9.86
N GLY A 191 10.41 2.28 -10.90
CA GLY A 191 10.91 2.49 -12.25
C GLY A 191 9.77 2.59 -13.25
N GLY A 192 9.95 3.42 -14.28
CA GLY A 192 9.10 3.45 -15.46
C GLY A 192 9.95 3.38 -16.70
N LEU A 193 10.51 2.19 -16.97
CA LEU A 193 11.45 1.98 -18.06
C LEU A 193 10.79 2.08 -19.45
N GLY A 194 9.46 2.11 -19.51
CA GLY A 194 8.71 2.45 -20.73
C GLY A 194 8.68 3.95 -21.07
N TYR A 195 8.99 4.83 -20.10
CA TYR A 195 8.83 6.28 -20.26
C TYR A 195 10.18 7.01 -20.42
N PRO A 196 10.36 7.84 -21.46
CA PRO A 196 11.49 8.75 -21.52
C PRO A 196 11.51 9.73 -20.32
N PRO A 197 12.69 10.11 -19.81
CA PRO A 197 14.02 9.75 -20.31
C PRO A 197 14.57 8.41 -19.78
N ALA A 198 13.91 7.75 -18.82
CA ALA A 198 14.36 6.48 -18.26
C ALA A 198 14.33 5.33 -19.28
N ALA A 199 13.47 5.42 -20.30
CA ALA A 199 13.46 4.49 -21.44
C ALA A 199 14.79 4.41 -22.18
N TYR A 200 15.64 5.45 -22.09
CA TYR A 200 16.98 5.42 -22.67
C TYR A 200 18.00 4.69 -21.79
N ALA A 201 17.72 4.44 -20.51
CA ALA A 201 18.64 3.77 -19.59
C ALA A 201 18.86 2.31 -20.01
N ARG A 202 20.12 1.88 -20.07
CA ARG A 202 20.48 0.47 -20.32
C ARG A 202 20.34 -0.32 -19.03
N THR A 203 20.03 -1.61 -19.14
CA THR A 203 19.84 -2.51 -18.00
C THR A 203 20.97 -2.42 -16.95
N ASN A 204 22.23 -2.38 -17.38
CA ASN A 204 23.37 -2.29 -16.48
C ASN A 204 23.49 -0.94 -15.76
N GLU A 205 22.97 0.14 -16.36
CA GLU A 205 22.93 1.47 -15.75
C GLU A 205 21.79 1.56 -14.73
N VAL A 206 20.62 0.98 -15.06
CA VAL A 206 19.51 0.83 -14.10
C VAL A 206 19.99 0.03 -12.89
N VAL A 207 20.63 -1.12 -13.11
CA VAL A 207 21.24 -1.95 -12.05
C VAL A 207 22.21 -1.16 -11.18
N ASP A 208 23.07 -0.34 -11.78
CA ASP A 208 24.04 0.45 -11.03
C ASP A 208 23.33 1.44 -10.11
N VAL A 209 22.38 2.22 -10.65
CA VAL A 209 21.65 3.27 -9.93
C VAL A 209 20.79 2.70 -8.79
N VAL A 210 19.93 1.71 -9.09
CA VAL A 210 18.98 1.19 -8.10
C VAL A 210 19.66 0.39 -6.99
N ARG A 211 20.92 -0.06 -7.20
CA ARG A 211 21.73 -0.70 -6.15
C ARG A 211 21.95 0.19 -4.93
N GLY A 212 21.72 1.51 -5.02
CA GLY A 212 21.68 2.40 -3.85
C GLY A 212 20.68 1.94 -2.76
N ALA A 213 19.63 1.21 -3.14
CA ALA A 213 18.64 0.66 -2.20
C ALA A 213 18.96 -0.76 -1.69
N ARG A 214 20.07 -1.39 -2.13
CA ARG A 214 20.40 -2.79 -1.84
C ARG A 214 20.41 -3.11 -0.35
N SER A 215 21.00 -2.24 0.47
CA SER A 215 21.15 -2.48 1.91
C SER A 215 19.80 -2.56 2.64
N TRP A 216 18.76 -1.90 2.12
CA TRP A 216 17.40 -1.96 2.63
C TRP A 216 16.64 -3.21 2.20
N ARG A 217 17.26 -4.02 1.32
CA ARG A 217 16.66 -5.17 0.63
C ARG A 217 15.33 -4.73 0.05
N ALA A 218 15.32 -3.62 -0.69
CA ALA A 218 14.11 -2.90 -1.01
C ALA A 218 13.31 -3.55 -2.14
N PHE A 219 12.07 -3.10 -2.27
CA PHE A 219 11.19 -3.38 -3.41
C PHE A 219 11.62 -2.54 -4.62
N PHE A 220 11.68 -3.15 -5.81
CA PHE A 220 11.82 -2.44 -7.09
C PHE A 220 10.54 -2.66 -7.88
N SER A 221 9.69 -1.63 -7.92
CA SER A 221 8.40 -1.64 -8.60
C SER A 221 8.59 -1.08 -10.00
N ASP A 222 8.40 -1.86 -11.04
CA ASP A 222 8.77 -1.46 -12.40
C ASP A 222 7.61 -1.56 -13.39
N HIS A 223 7.27 -0.41 -13.98
CA HIS A 223 6.64 -0.39 -15.30
C HIS A 223 7.71 -0.78 -16.31
N ILE A 224 7.67 -2.06 -16.66
CA ILE A 224 8.66 -2.69 -17.53
C ILE A 224 8.72 -2.02 -18.90
N ARG A 225 9.88 -2.11 -19.54
CA ARG A 225 10.23 -1.32 -20.73
C ARG A 225 9.24 -1.41 -21.90
N ASP A 226 8.66 -2.58 -22.10
CA ASP A 226 7.67 -2.85 -23.14
C ASP A 226 6.67 -3.87 -22.61
N GLU A 227 5.39 -3.57 -22.76
CA GLU A 227 4.27 -4.42 -22.35
C GLU A 227 3.58 -5.10 -23.55
N THR A 228 4.18 -4.99 -24.74
CA THR A 228 3.65 -5.35 -26.04
C THR A 228 4.44 -6.55 -26.64
N ASN A 229 5.16 -6.34 -27.74
CA ASN A 229 5.89 -7.33 -28.50
C ASN A 229 7.07 -7.91 -27.70
N LEU A 230 7.71 -7.11 -26.85
CA LEU A 230 8.88 -7.46 -26.04
C LEU A 230 8.54 -7.72 -24.56
N VAL A 231 7.26 -7.91 -24.21
CA VAL A 231 6.83 -8.13 -22.83
C VAL A 231 7.56 -9.28 -22.11
N VAL A 232 7.97 -10.32 -22.85
CA VAL A 232 8.72 -11.45 -22.28
C VAL A 232 10.16 -11.05 -21.98
N GLU A 233 10.80 -10.35 -22.90
CA GLU A 233 12.16 -9.81 -22.77
C GLU A 233 12.22 -8.76 -21.66
N SER A 234 11.23 -7.88 -21.58
CA SER A 234 11.09 -6.88 -20.50
C SER A 234 10.87 -7.54 -19.14
N THR A 235 10.10 -8.63 -19.07
CA THR A 235 9.99 -9.46 -17.85
C THR A 235 11.33 -10.05 -17.43
N GLN A 236 12.14 -10.53 -18.39
CA GLN A 236 13.49 -11.03 -18.12
C GLN A 236 14.43 -9.92 -17.65
N GLU A 237 14.30 -8.73 -18.24
CA GLU A 237 15.08 -7.54 -17.87
C GLU A 237 14.83 -7.16 -16.40
N ASP A 238 13.57 -7.02 -15.98
CA ASP A 238 13.22 -6.66 -14.60
C ASP A 238 13.75 -7.69 -13.58
N ILE A 239 13.54 -8.99 -13.84
CA ILE A 239 14.10 -10.06 -13.01
C ILE A 239 15.64 -9.97 -12.92
N ALA A 240 16.30 -9.66 -14.04
CA ALA A 240 17.75 -9.51 -14.08
C ALA A 240 18.21 -8.26 -13.30
N ILE A 241 17.49 -7.14 -13.39
CA ILE A 241 17.76 -5.92 -12.64
C ILE A 241 17.66 -6.21 -11.14
N GLY A 242 16.53 -6.72 -10.69
CA GLY A 242 16.29 -7.03 -9.29
C GLY A 242 17.36 -7.97 -8.72
N LYS A 243 17.67 -9.05 -9.44
CA LYS A 243 18.72 -10.01 -9.04
C LYS A 243 20.11 -9.36 -8.95
N ALA A 244 20.51 -8.55 -9.93
CA ALA A 244 21.85 -7.95 -9.98
C ALA A 244 22.02 -6.76 -9.03
N ALA A 245 20.93 -6.06 -8.71
CA ALA A 245 20.91 -4.99 -7.73
C ALA A 245 20.77 -5.51 -6.29
N GLY A 246 20.23 -6.72 -6.10
CA GLY A 246 19.89 -7.28 -4.79
C GLY A 246 18.59 -6.70 -4.23
N LEU A 247 17.63 -6.41 -5.10
CA LEU A 247 16.30 -5.92 -4.79
C LEU A 247 15.26 -7.00 -5.12
N MET A 248 14.04 -6.83 -4.62
CA MET A 248 12.89 -7.65 -5.02
C MET A 248 12.25 -7.03 -6.28
N PRO A 249 12.40 -7.65 -7.47
CA PRO A 249 11.71 -7.18 -8.67
C PRO A 249 10.20 -7.40 -8.56
N GLU A 250 9.45 -6.42 -9.02
CA GLU A 250 8.01 -6.45 -9.12
C GLU A 250 7.57 -5.78 -10.41
N ILE A 251 6.79 -6.52 -11.20
CA ILE A 251 6.22 -6.01 -12.45
C ILE A 251 4.89 -5.38 -12.12
N THR A 252 4.83 -4.06 -12.19
CA THR A 252 3.60 -3.33 -11.92
C THR A 252 2.52 -3.64 -12.95
N HIS A 253 1.26 -3.47 -12.55
CA HIS A 253 0.09 -3.45 -13.42
C HIS A 253 0.13 -4.46 -14.59
N MET A 254 0.49 -5.71 -14.27
CA MET A 254 0.86 -6.76 -15.19
C MET A 254 -0.18 -6.91 -16.29
N LYS A 255 0.29 -6.81 -17.54
CA LYS A 255 -0.56 -6.95 -18.72
C LYS A 255 0.21 -7.56 -19.88
N VAL A 256 -0.56 -7.96 -20.88
CA VAL A 256 -0.07 -8.35 -22.21
C VAL A 256 -0.88 -7.56 -23.21
N ALA A 257 -0.28 -6.50 -23.74
CA ALA A 257 -0.96 -5.54 -24.58
C ALA A 257 -0.94 -5.97 -26.06
N GLY A 258 -2.12 -5.91 -26.68
CA GLY A 258 -2.30 -6.15 -28.10
C GLY A 258 -2.65 -7.60 -28.47
N PRO A 259 -3.63 -7.83 -29.38
CA PRO A 259 -4.06 -9.17 -29.76
C PRO A 259 -2.96 -10.10 -30.28
N ARG A 260 -1.88 -9.55 -30.83
CA ARG A 260 -0.73 -10.34 -31.32
C ARG A 260 0.10 -10.93 -30.17
N ASN A 261 -0.02 -10.38 -28.97
CA ASN A 261 0.78 -10.74 -27.81
C ASN A 261 0.02 -11.60 -26.81
N TRP A 262 -1.32 -11.58 -26.85
CA TRP A 262 -2.19 -12.32 -25.91
C TRP A 262 -1.78 -13.79 -25.76
N GLY A 263 -1.86 -14.29 -24.52
CA GLY A 263 -1.37 -15.60 -24.11
C GLY A 263 0.06 -15.61 -23.56
N LYS A 264 0.84 -14.53 -23.75
CA LYS A 264 2.18 -14.40 -23.17
C LYS A 264 2.18 -14.32 -21.63
N SER A 265 1.03 -14.10 -20.97
CA SER A 265 0.91 -14.06 -19.50
C SER A 265 1.44 -15.35 -18.85
N ALA A 266 1.17 -16.50 -19.47
CA ALA A 266 1.67 -17.79 -19.00
C ALA A 266 3.20 -17.85 -18.97
N THR A 267 3.86 -17.22 -19.96
CA THR A 267 5.32 -17.14 -20.02
C THR A 267 5.87 -16.20 -18.95
N MET A 268 5.25 -15.04 -18.75
CA MET A 268 5.65 -14.09 -17.70
C MET A 268 5.58 -14.75 -16.31
N LEU A 269 4.44 -15.38 -15.99
CA LEU A 269 4.23 -16.04 -14.71
C LEU A 269 5.20 -17.21 -14.48
N ARG A 270 5.53 -17.97 -15.54
CA ARG A 270 6.57 -19.02 -15.48
C ARG A 270 7.93 -18.43 -15.12
N LEU A 271 8.36 -17.34 -15.77
CA LEU A 271 9.64 -16.68 -15.50
C LEU A 271 9.72 -16.17 -14.05
N LEU A 272 8.67 -15.53 -13.56
CA LEU A 272 8.58 -15.09 -12.16
C LEU A 272 8.64 -16.30 -11.19
N GLY A 273 7.99 -17.41 -11.54
CA GLY A 273 8.07 -18.67 -10.80
C GLY A 273 9.49 -19.25 -10.73
N GLU A 274 10.20 -19.26 -11.85
CA GLU A 274 11.60 -19.71 -11.95
C GLU A 274 12.55 -18.81 -11.14
N ALA A 275 12.33 -17.49 -11.18
CA ALA A 275 13.08 -16.54 -10.35
C ALA A 275 12.89 -16.86 -8.85
N ARG A 276 11.65 -17.08 -8.41
CA ARG A 276 11.35 -17.47 -7.02
C ARG A 276 11.99 -18.80 -6.63
N ALA A 277 11.95 -19.80 -7.52
CA ALA A 277 12.56 -21.11 -7.28
C ALA A 277 14.09 -21.05 -7.12
N THR A 278 14.73 -20.03 -7.71
CA THR A 278 16.18 -19.80 -7.63
C THR A 278 16.59 -18.77 -6.57
N GLY A 279 15.65 -18.32 -5.74
CA GLY A 279 15.90 -17.45 -4.58
C GLY A 279 15.68 -15.95 -4.84
N THR A 280 15.35 -15.54 -6.06
CA THR A 280 14.91 -14.16 -6.35
C THR A 280 13.42 -14.06 -6.09
N HIS A 281 13.02 -13.44 -4.97
CA HIS A 281 11.62 -13.11 -4.76
C HIS A 281 11.15 -12.17 -5.88
N ALA A 282 10.13 -12.57 -6.62
CA ALA A 282 9.59 -11.81 -7.74
C ALA A 282 8.07 -11.95 -7.76
N GLY A 283 7.37 -10.87 -8.13
CA GLY A 283 5.91 -10.82 -8.17
C GLY A 283 5.42 -9.73 -9.11
N GLY A 284 4.18 -9.33 -8.95
CA GLY A 284 3.57 -8.24 -9.70
C GLY A 284 2.32 -7.72 -8.99
N ASP A 285 1.71 -6.71 -9.56
CA ASP A 285 0.34 -6.33 -9.26
C ASP A 285 -0.52 -6.25 -10.53
N VAL A 286 -1.83 -6.20 -10.38
CA VAL A 286 -2.75 -6.09 -11.51
C VAL A 286 -4.01 -5.33 -11.11
N TYR A 287 -4.45 -4.42 -11.98
CA TYR A 287 -5.79 -3.83 -11.89
C TYR A 287 -6.82 -4.70 -12.65
N PRO A 288 -8.09 -4.77 -12.20
CA PRO A 288 -9.09 -5.73 -12.70
C PRO A 288 -9.83 -5.27 -13.96
N TYR A 289 -9.09 -4.76 -14.94
CA TYR A 289 -9.63 -4.24 -16.21
C TYR A 289 -8.74 -4.68 -17.38
N THR A 290 -9.33 -4.80 -18.56
CA THR A 290 -8.60 -5.10 -19.80
C THR A 290 -8.20 -3.85 -20.58
N ALA A 291 -8.46 -2.65 -20.05
CA ALA A 291 -7.99 -1.40 -20.61
C ALA A 291 -6.92 -0.77 -19.71
N ALA A 292 -5.94 -0.12 -20.32
CA ALA A 292 -4.94 0.69 -19.63
C ALA A 292 -5.27 2.18 -19.76
N SER A 293 -4.55 3.01 -19.00
CA SER A 293 -4.62 4.46 -19.09
C SER A 293 -3.24 5.08 -18.89
N THR A 294 -2.82 5.96 -19.80
CA THR A 294 -1.54 6.72 -19.73
C THR A 294 -1.58 7.88 -20.73
N GLY A 295 -0.51 8.67 -20.82
CA GLY A 295 -0.40 9.76 -21.79
C GLY A 295 -0.37 9.27 -23.25
N LEU A 296 -1.09 9.95 -24.15
CA LEU A 296 -1.15 9.64 -25.58
C LEU A 296 0.23 9.69 -26.26
N ALA A 297 1.17 10.45 -25.70
CA ALA A 297 2.56 10.51 -26.16
C ALA A 297 3.29 9.15 -26.06
N PHE A 298 2.76 8.17 -25.33
CA PHE A 298 3.31 6.81 -25.27
C PHE A 298 3.44 6.15 -26.64
N TYR A 299 2.54 6.46 -27.59
CA TYR A 299 2.61 5.93 -28.96
C TYR A 299 3.67 6.62 -29.84
N VAL A 300 4.34 7.65 -29.34
CA VAL A 300 5.36 8.38 -30.10
C VAL A 300 6.71 7.66 -29.93
N PRO A 301 7.42 7.33 -31.02
CA PRO A 301 8.72 6.68 -30.94
C PRO A 301 9.70 7.44 -30.03
N THR A 302 10.44 6.72 -29.20
CA THR A 302 11.32 7.31 -28.18
C THR A 302 12.36 8.25 -28.78
N TRP A 303 12.92 7.97 -29.97
CA TRP A 303 13.86 8.89 -30.65
C TRP A 303 13.26 10.27 -30.93
N ALA A 304 11.94 10.34 -31.13
CA ALA A 304 11.26 11.61 -31.36
C ALA A 304 11.02 12.37 -30.05
N GLN A 305 11.00 11.67 -28.92
CA GLN A 305 10.88 12.23 -27.56
C GLN A 305 12.24 12.64 -26.96
N ASP A 306 13.36 12.43 -27.65
CA ASP A 306 14.70 12.84 -27.20
C ASP A 306 14.78 14.36 -27.05
N GLY A 307 15.02 14.85 -25.83
CA GLY A 307 14.91 16.28 -25.48
C GLY A 307 13.51 16.72 -25.05
N GLY A 308 12.61 15.77 -24.78
CA GLY A 308 11.29 15.98 -24.18
C GLY A 308 10.22 16.51 -25.13
N SER A 309 9.07 16.87 -24.55
CA SER A 309 7.86 17.23 -25.30
C SER A 309 8.07 18.39 -26.27
N ALA A 310 8.85 19.41 -25.89
CA ALA A 310 9.13 20.54 -26.78
C ALA A 310 9.90 20.12 -28.03
N ALA A 311 10.93 19.27 -27.86
CA ALA A 311 11.69 18.73 -28.98
C ALA A 311 10.85 17.78 -29.85
N MET A 312 9.99 16.96 -29.22
CA MET A 312 9.02 16.12 -29.92
C MET A 312 8.08 16.93 -30.81
N LEU A 313 7.45 17.97 -30.27
CA LEU A 313 6.54 18.84 -31.03
C LEU A 313 7.27 19.60 -32.16
N ALA A 314 8.53 20.00 -31.92
CA ALA A 314 9.36 20.59 -32.98
C ALA A 314 9.64 19.59 -34.12
N ARG A 315 9.89 18.31 -33.81
CA ARG A 315 10.05 17.24 -34.82
C ARG A 315 8.77 16.96 -35.58
N PHE A 316 7.59 17.11 -34.97
CA PHE A 316 6.32 17.00 -35.69
C PHE A 316 6.20 18.09 -36.76
N ALA A 317 6.71 19.28 -36.50
CA ALA A 317 6.67 20.40 -37.45
C ALA A 317 7.71 20.28 -38.58
N ASP A 318 8.69 19.38 -38.48
CA ASP A 318 9.70 19.15 -39.51
C ASP A 318 9.13 18.30 -40.67
N PRO A 319 9.00 18.86 -41.89
CA PRO A 319 8.47 18.14 -43.05
C PRO A 319 9.28 16.90 -43.43
N ALA A 320 10.58 16.84 -43.10
CA ALA A 320 11.43 15.70 -43.42
C ALA A 320 11.20 14.52 -42.45
N LEU A 321 10.83 14.79 -41.20
CA LEU A 321 10.62 13.77 -40.17
C LEU A 321 9.17 13.29 -40.10
N ARG A 322 8.21 14.17 -40.43
CA ARG A 322 6.78 13.90 -40.28
C ARG A 322 6.27 12.62 -40.96
N PRO A 323 6.67 12.25 -42.19
CA PRO A 323 6.20 11.01 -42.82
C PRO A 323 6.65 9.74 -42.07
N ARG A 324 7.87 9.76 -41.52
CA ARG A 324 8.40 8.67 -40.70
C ARG A 324 7.63 8.56 -39.38
N LEU A 325 7.41 9.70 -38.72
CA LEU A 325 6.63 9.77 -37.48
C LEU A 325 5.21 9.25 -37.69
N ASP A 326 4.54 9.67 -38.75
CA ASP A 326 3.21 9.18 -39.10
C ASP A 326 3.19 7.65 -39.24
N THR A 327 4.16 7.10 -39.99
CA THR A 327 4.29 5.66 -40.21
C THR A 327 4.54 4.90 -38.91
N GLU A 328 5.49 5.34 -38.10
CA GLU A 328 5.88 4.64 -36.86
C GLU A 328 4.79 4.74 -35.77
N ILE A 329 4.15 5.91 -35.60
CA ILE A 329 3.02 6.08 -34.68
C ILE A 329 1.83 5.22 -35.13
N THR A 330 1.51 5.22 -36.44
CA THR A 330 0.45 4.38 -37.00
C THR A 330 0.73 2.90 -36.72
N ALA A 331 1.96 2.44 -36.97
CA ALA A 331 2.34 1.06 -36.71
C ALA A 331 2.23 0.70 -35.23
N PHE A 332 2.68 1.58 -34.33
CA PHE A 332 2.60 1.33 -32.88
C PHE A 332 1.14 1.20 -32.42
N VAL A 333 0.26 2.13 -32.79
CA VAL A 333 -1.17 2.03 -32.44
C VAL A 333 -1.76 0.71 -32.97
N ILE A 334 -1.48 0.33 -34.22
CA ILE A 334 -2.00 -0.94 -34.77
C ILE A 334 -1.42 -2.16 -34.05
N ASP A 335 -0.14 -2.17 -33.69
CA ASP A 335 0.48 -3.30 -33.02
C ASP A 335 0.02 -3.46 -31.57
N ASP A 336 -0.18 -2.34 -30.87
CA ASP A 336 -0.52 -2.32 -29.44
C ASP A 336 -2.04 -2.45 -29.17
N VAL A 337 -2.90 -1.73 -29.91
CA VAL A 337 -4.36 -1.79 -29.69
C VAL A 337 -5.12 -2.53 -30.80
N GLY A 338 -4.51 -2.70 -31.97
CA GLY A 338 -5.13 -3.31 -33.15
C GLY A 338 -5.87 -2.33 -34.07
N SER A 339 -6.48 -1.26 -33.53
CA SER A 339 -7.31 -0.32 -34.30
C SER A 339 -7.49 1.02 -33.56
N PRO A 340 -7.61 2.16 -34.28
CA PRO A 340 -7.67 3.49 -33.65
C PRO A 340 -8.97 3.78 -32.87
N ASP A 341 -10.05 3.02 -33.06
CA ASP A 341 -11.29 3.12 -32.28
C ASP A 341 -11.12 2.67 -30.82
N LYS A 342 -10.06 1.91 -30.52
CA LYS A 342 -9.77 1.38 -29.18
C LYS A 342 -8.93 2.29 -28.30
N VAL A 343 -8.51 3.45 -28.83
CA VAL A 343 -7.83 4.50 -28.06
C VAL A 343 -8.79 5.65 -27.91
N VAL A 344 -9.32 5.81 -26.70
CA VAL A 344 -10.32 6.82 -26.36
C VAL A 344 -9.66 7.91 -25.53
N LEU A 345 -10.04 9.18 -25.75
CA LEU A 345 -9.52 10.35 -25.05
C LEU A 345 -10.62 10.91 -24.13
N PRO A 346 -10.64 10.56 -22.82
CA PRO A 346 -11.75 10.91 -21.94
C PRO A 346 -12.01 12.42 -21.84
N GLU A 347 -10.93 13.19 -21.71
CA GLU A 347 -10.97 14.65 -21.60
C GLU A 347 -11.46 15.34 -22.88
N LEU A 348 -11.41 14.65 -24.03
CA LEU A 348 -11.83 15.18 -25.32
C LEU A 348 -13.19 14.60 -25.75
N GLY A 349 -14.08 14.43 -24.76
CA GLY A 349 -15.47 14.01 -24.97
C GLY A 349 -15.62 12.51 -25.25
N ASN A 350 -14.72 11.67 -24.74
CA ASN A 350 -14.68 10.23 -25.01
C ASN A 350 -14.60 9.88 -26.51
N LYS A 351 -13.99 10.76 -27.32
CA LYS A 351 -13.72 10.49 -28.73
C LYS A 351 -12.52 9.56 -28.89
N SER A 352 -12.58 8.69 -29.89
CA SER A 352 -11.48 7.82 -30.28
C SER A 352 -10.51 8.51 -31.25
N ILE A 353 -9.33 7.93 -31.47
CA ILE A 353 -8.43 8.39 -32.55
C ILE A 353 -9.16 8.32 -33.91
N ALA A 354 -10.02 7.30 -34.13
CA ALA A 354 -10.78 7.16 -35.37
C ALA A 354 -11.75 8.35 -35.61
N ASP A 355 -12.38 8.85 -34.55
CA ASP A 355 -13.25 10.04 -34.63
C ASP A 355 -12.45 11.28 -35.04
N PHE A 356 -11.27 11.47 -34.43
CA PHE A 356 -10.38 12.56 -34.80
C PHE A 356 -9.82 12.43 -36.22
N MET A 357 -9.53 11.22 -36.69
CA MET A 357 -9.14 10.99 -38.08
C MET A 357 -10.22 11.52 -39.04
N ALA A 358 -11.50 11.25 -38.76
CA ALA A 358 -12.62 11.74 -39.57
C ALA A 358 -12.76 13.27 -39.46
N GLU A 359 -12.68 13.84 -38.25
CA GLU A 359 -12.77 15.29 -38.01
C GLU A 359 -11.64 16.08 -38.70
N PHE A 360 -10.47 15.48 -38.83
CA PHE A 360 -9.32 16.09 -39.50
C PHE A 360 -9.28 15.85 -41.01
N GLY A 361 -10.33 15.28 -41.60
CA GLY A 361 -10.46 15.07 -43.04
C GLY A 361 -9.95 13.71 -43.53
N ASN A 362 -10.19 12.65 -42.77
CA ASN A 362 -9.75 11.26 -43.03
C ASN A 362 -8.22 11.11 -43.15
N VAL A 363 -7.51 11.73 -42.20
CA VAL A 363 -6.06 11.58 -42.08
C VAL A 363 -5.68 10.20 -41.54
N THR A 364 -4.39 9.85 -41.64
CA THR A 364 -3.79 8.66 -41.03
C THR A 364 -3.83 8.72 -39.50
N ILE A 365 -3.62 7.57 -38.84
CA ILE A 365 -3.58 7.46 -37.37
C ILE A 365 -2.47 8.35 -36.79
N GLY A 366 -1.25 8.23 -37.32
CA GLY A 366 -0.10 9.01 -36.84
C GLY A 366 -0.29 10.50 -37.03
N GLU A 367 -0.84 10.94 -38.16
CA GLU A 367 -1.21 12.34 -38.38
C GLU A 367 -2.27 12.84 -37.38
N ALA A 368 -3.30 12.05 -37.08
CA ALA A 368 -4.29 12.41 -36.06
C ALA A 368 -3.65 12.55 -34.67
N VAL A 369 -2.83 11.58 -34.25
CA VAL A 369 -2.10 11.61 -32.97
C VAL A 369 -1.19 12.84 -32.89
N MET A 370 -0.39 13.12 -33.92
CA MET A 370 0.49 14.29 -33.96
C MET A 370 -0.29 15.61 -33.84
N ARG A 371 -1.46 15.72 -34.49
CA ARG A 371 -2.33 16.91 -34.38
C ARG A 371 -2.90 17.09 -32.99
N ILE A 372 -3.41 16.01 -32.38
CA ILE A 372 -3.95 16.02 -31.01
C ILE A 372 -2.86 16.45 -30.03
N LEU A 373 -1.70 15.80 -30.06
CA LEU A 373 -0.59 16.14 -29.17
C LEU A 373 -0.10 17.57 -29.39
N THR A 374 -0.06 18.07 -30.62
CA THR A 374 0.32 19.47 -30.89
C THR A 374 -0.70 20.46 -30.29
N ALA A 375 -2.00 20.19 -30.46
CA ALA A 375 -3.06 21.06 -29.96
C ALA A 375 -3.11 21.14 -28.43
N HIS A 376 -2.66 20.09 -27.74
CA HIS A 376 -2.74 19.96 -26.29
C HIS A 376 -1.36 19.96 -25.60
N ASN A 377 -0.31 20.44 -26.29
CA ASN A 377 1.05 20.53 -25.75
C ASN A 377 1.56 19.20 -25.14
N ALA A 378 1.32 18.10 -25.84
CA ALA A 378 1.62 16.71 -25.45
C ALA A 378 0.93 16.19 -24.17
N ASN A 379 0.03 16.96 -23.55
CA ASN A 379 -0.63 16.60 -22.32
C ASN A 379 -2.07 16.15 -22.58
N VAL A 380 -2.23 14.88 -22.99
CA VAL A 380 -3.53 14.24 -23.21
C VAL A 380 -3.46 12.81 -22.68
N VAL A 381 -4.38 12.44 -21.81
CA VAL A 381 -4.53 11.06 -21.34
C VAL A 381 -5.39 10.25 -22.31
N ALA A 382 -5.01 9.00 -22.53
CA ALA A 382 -5.73 8.03 -23.32
C ALA A 382 -6.14 6.82 -22.47
N VAL A 383 -7.29 6.24 -22.79
CA VAL A 383 -7.73 4.91 -22.35
C VAL A 383 -7.61 3.95 -23.52
N MET A 384 -6.96 2.80 -23.31
CA MET A 384 -6.51 1.92 -24.40
C MET A 384 -7.01 0.50 -24.14
N HIS A 385 -7.88 -0.01 -25.00
CA HIS A 385 -8.49 -1.33 -24.86
C HIS A 385 -7.59 -2.44 -25.44
N ILE A 386 -6.55 -2.79 -24.67
CA ILE A 386 -5.40 -3.62 -25.13
C ILE A 386 -5.37 -5.05 -24.58
N GLY A 387 -6.04 -5.33 -23.47
CA GLY A 387 -5.89 -6.58 -22.72
C GLY A 387 -6.89 -7.68 -23.10
N SER A 388 -6.54 -8.91 -22.73
CA SER A 388 -7.39 -10.10 -22.80
C SER A 388 -7.94 -10.47 -21.42
N GLU A 389 -9.21 -10.88 -21.34
CA GLU A 389 -9.78 -11.43 -20.10
C GLU A 389 -9.12 -12.75 -19.67
N ASP A 390 -8.54 -13.51 -20.61
CA ASP A 390 -7.83 -14.76 -20.29
C ASP A 390 -6.47 -14.49 -19.64
N ASP A 391 -5.70 -13.53 -20.19
CA ASP A 391 -4.44 -13.09 -19.59
C ASP A 391 -4.67 -12.44 -18.22
N LEU A 392 -5.69 -11.57 -18.11
CA LEU A 392 -6.09 -10.99 -16.83
C LEU A 392 -6.48 -12.09 -15.82
N ALA A 393 -7.25 -13.10 -16.24
CA ALA A 393 -7.61 -14.21 -15.37
C ALA A 393 -6.38 -15.02 -14.88
N ASN A 394 -5.32 -15.13 -15.69
CA ASN A 394 -4.07 -15.78 -15.28
C ASN A 394 -3.37 -14.98 -14.18
N PHE A 395 -3.23 -13.66 -14.35
CA PHE A 395 -2.64 -12.78 -13.32
C PHE A 395 -3.48 -12.77 -12.03
N ILE A 396 -4.81 -12.73 -12.15
CA ILE A 396 -5.73 -12.81 -11.00
C ILE A 396 -5.52 -14.11 -10.20
N LYS A 397 -5.26 -15.24 -10.86
CA LYS A 397 -5.09 -16.55 -10.21
C LYS A 397 -3.70 -16.77 -9.61
N ASP A 398 -2.67 -16.07 -10.08
CA ASP A 398 -1.32 -16.28 -9.56
C ASP A 398 -1.19 -15.78 -8.11
N PRO A 399 -0.67 -16.58 -7.17
CA PRO A 399 -0.63 -16.22 -5.75
C PRO A 399 0.42 -15.14 -5.41
N TYR A 400 1.27 -14.73 -6.35
CA TYR A 400 2.30 -13.70 -6.14
C TYR A 400 2.00 -12.40 -6.90
N VAL A 401 0.80 -12.30 -7.48
CA VAL A 401 0.31 -11.06 -8.08
C VAL A 401 -0.68 -10.40 -7.11
N SER A 402 -0.39 -9.21 -6.60
CA SER A 402 -1.34 -8.43 -5.78
C SER A 402 -2.38 -7.71 -6.64
N PHE A 403 -3.40 -7.16 -6.00
CA PHE A 403 -4.32 -6.23 -6.65
C PHE A 403 -3.91 -4.79 -6.38
N SER A 404 -3.99 -3.97 -7.43
CA SER A 404 -3.76 -2.52 -7.39
C SER A 404 -4.89 -1.79 -8.11
N SER A 405 -4.97 -0.46 -7.94
CA SER A 405 -5.89 0.34 -8.74
C SER A 405 -5.25 0.91 -10.00
N ASP A 406 -3.97 1.28 -9.96
CA ASP A 406 -3.32 2.14 -10.96
C ASP A 406 -4.10 3.46 -11.19
N GLY A 407 -4.80 3.90 -10.15
CA GLY A 407 -5.55 5.14 -10.11
C GLY A 407 -5.08 5.98 -8.92
N GLY A 408 -5.60 5.67 -7.74
CA GLY A 408 -5.39 6.45 -6.52
C GLY A 408 -6.55 7.41 -6.20
N VAL A 409 -6.33 8.29 -5.23
CA VAL A 409 -7.32 9.30 -4.83
C VAL A 409 -7.52 10.30 -5.97
N THR A 410 -8.72 10.28 -6.53
CA THR A 410 -9.16 11.24 -7.56
C THR A 410 -10.58 11.75 -7.30
N GLU A 411 -10.89 12.89 -7.89
CA GLU A 411 -12.24 13.46 -8.03
C GLU A 411 -12.56 13.75 -9.52
N GLU A 412 -11.73 13.28 -10.45
CA GLU A 412 -11.90 13.49 -11.89
C GLU A 412 -13.16 12.83 -12.43
N GLU A 413 -13.87 13.54 -13.32
CA GLU A 413 -15.06 13.03 -14.01
C GLU A 413 -14.73 12.27 -15.30
N HIS A 414 -13.54 12.50 -15.85
CA HIS A 414 -13.08 11.98 -17.14
C HIS A 414 -11.77 11.23 -16.96
N THR A 415 -11.85 9.99 -16.46
CA THR A 415 -10.69 9.15 -16.15
C THR A 415 -11.01 7.68 -16.38
N HIS A 416 -10.06 6.78 -16.15
CA HIS A 416 -10.31 5.34 -16.23
C HIS A 416 -11.13 4.87 -15.01
N PRO A 417 -12.15 3.98 -15.16
CA PRO A 417 -13.01 3.52 -14.04
C PRO A 417 -12.27 2.82 -12.90
N ARG A 418 -11.04 2.35 -13.15
CA ARG A 418 -10.15 1.75 -12.15
C ARG A 418 -9.92 2.63 -10.92
N ALA A 419 -9.92 3.96 -11.08
CA ALA A 419 -9.72 4.87 -9.97
C ALA A 419 -10.87 4.86 -8.94
N TYR A 420 -12.04 4.30 -9.29
CA TYR A 420 -13.22 4.27 -8.42
C TYR A 420 -13.74 2.85 -8.11
N GLY A 421 -13.23 1.82 -8.79
CA GLY A 421 -13.86 0.50 -8.82
C GLY A 421 -12.96 -0.73 -8.64
N SER A 422 -11.64 -0.61 -8.67
CA SER A 422 -10.74 -1.79 -8.70
C SER A 422 -11.02 -2.82 -7.62
N TYR A 423 -10.94 -2.48 -6.33
CA TYR A 423 -11.10 -3.49 -5.27
C TYR A 423 -12.51 -4.12 -5.22
N PRO A 424 -13.61 -3.34 -5.28
CA PRO A 424 -14.96 -3.90 -5.31
C PRO A 424 -15.27 -4.67 -6.60
N ARG A 425 -14.63 -4.36 -7.73
CA ARG A 425 -14.71 -5.15 -8.95
C ARG A 425 -14.09 -6.53 -8.77
N VAL A 426 -12.92 -6.64 -8.13
CA VAL A 426 -12.35 -7.95 -7.80
C VAL A 426 -13.32 -8.75 -6.93
N LEU A 427 -13.81 -8.16 -5.84
CA LEU A 427 -14.67 -8.87 -4.87
C LEU A 427 -16.05 -9.23 -5.45
N GLY A 428 -16.66 -8.33 -6.23
CA GLY A 428 -17.95 -8.58 -6.87
C GLY A 428 -17.86 -9.49 -8.10
N ARG A 429 -17.11 -9.05 -9.12
CA ARG A 429 -17.03 -9.74 -10.41
C ARG A 429 -16.15 -10.98 -10.36
N TYR A 430 -14.93 -10.87 -9.84
CA TYR A 430 -13.93 -11.94 -9.98
C TYR A 430 -13.98 -12.99 -8.86
N VAL A 431 -14.43 -12.62 -7.66
CA VAL A 431 -14.65 -13.55 -6.53
C VAL A 431 -16.08 -14.07 -6.53
N ARG A 432 -17.09 -13.21 -6.30
CA ARG A 432 -18.48 -13.66 -6.12
C ARG A 432 -19.10 -14.22 -7.41
N GLU A 433 -19.00 -13.50 -8.53
CA GLU A 433 -19.70 -13.85 -9.77
C GLU A 433 -18.97 -14.91 -10.61
N ARG A 434 -17.65 -14.76 -10.78
CA ARG A 434 -16.85 -15.68 -11.61
C ARG A 434 -16.14 -16.79 -10.84
N GLY A 435 -15.94 -16.64 -9.52
CA GLY A 435 -15.24 -17.64 -8.71
C GLY A 435 -13.80 -17.90 -9.15
N LEU A 436 -13.08 -16.91 -9.69
CA LEU A 436 -11.70 -17.11 -10.16
C LEU A 436 -10.70 -17.36 -9.03
N VAL A 437 -10.95 -16.74 -7.87
CA VAL A 437 -10.19 -16.89 -6.63
C VAL A 437 -11.15 -16.89 -5.45
N THR A 438 -10.74 -17.48 -4.32
CA THR A 438 -11.57 -17.49 -3.11
C THR A 438 -11.56 -16.12 -2.41
N TRP A 439 -12.48 -15.90 -1.47
CA TRP A 439 -12.49 -14.70 -0.63
C TRP A 439 -11.19 -14.56 0.17
N GLU A 440 -10.71 -15.65 0.77
CA GLU A 440 -9.46 -15.69 1.53
C GLU A 440 -8.27 -15.21 0.68
N GLU A 441 -8.18 -15.73 -0.54
CA GLU A 441 -7.08 -15.43 -1.47
C GLU A 441 -7.17 -14.01 -2.02
N ALA A 442 -8.36 -13.55 -2.39
CA ALA A 442 -8.54 -12.16 -2.82
C ALA A 442 -8.19 -11.16 -1.73
N ILE A 443 -8.67 -11.40 -0.49
CA ILE A 443 -8.36 -10.54 0.65
C ILE A 443 -6.86 -10.57 0.94
N ARG A 444 -6.20 -11.74 0.90
CA ARG A 444 -4.74 -11.84 1.03
C ARG A 444 -4.01 -11.00 -0.03
N LYS A 445 -4.43 -11.09 -1.30
CA LYS A 445 -3.86 -10.34 -2.44
C LYS A 445 -4.10 -8.82 -2.38
N MET A 446 -4.98 -8.34 -1.50
CA MET A 446 -5.26 -6.91 -1.26
C MET A 446 -4.70 -6.38 0.07
N THR A 447 -4.17 -7.25 0.94
CA THR A 447 -3.79 -6.90 2.31
C THR A 447 -2.44 -7.48 2.69
N GLY A 448 -2.38 -8.74 3.12
CA GLY A 448 -1.17 -9.37 3.63
C GLY A 448 -0.09 -9.52 2.56
N LEU A 449 -0.45 -9.85 1.32
CA LEU A 449 0.51 -9.95 0.20
C LEU A 449 1.16 -8.60 -0.12
N PRO A 450 0.42 -7.51 -0.44
CA PRO A 450 1.05 -6.21 -0.71
C PRO A 450 1.84 -5.68 0.49
N ALA A 451 1.33 -5.78 1.72
CA ALA A 451 2.10 -5.40 2.93
C ALA A 451 3.45 -6.11 2.98
N THR A 452 3.41 -7.41 2.75
CA THR A 452 4.57 -8.28 2.70
C THR A 452 5.54 -7.90 1.57
N MET A 453 5.02 -7.63 0.36
CA MET A 453 5.80 -7.29 -0.82
C MET A 453 6.57 -5.99 -0.65
N VAL A 454 6.06 -5.00 0.09
CA VAL A 454 6.76 -3.74 0.35
C VAL A 454 7.49 -3.73 1.71
N GLY A 455 7.30 -4.75 2.55
CA GLY A 455 7.93 -4.89 3.85
C GLY A 455 7.24 -4.14 5.00
N MET A 456 5.92 -3.92 4.92
CA MET A 456 5.10 -3.41 6.01
C MET A 456 4.91 -4.50 7.08
N VAL A 457 5.34 -4.21 8.30
CA VAL A 457 5.32 -5.19 9.40
C VAL A 457 4.19 -4.97 10.42
N ASP A 458 3.52 -3.81 10.37
CA ASP A 458 2.51 -3.41 11.35
C ASP A 458 1.09 -3.26 10.75
N ARG A 459 0.92 -3.57 9.46
CA ARG A 459 -0.32 -3.48 8.68
C ARG A 459 -0.47 -4.71 7.78
N GLY A 460 -1.62 -4.83 7.10
CA GLY A 460 -1.93 -5.91 6.18
C GLY A 460 -2.48 -7.19 6.83
N TYR A 461 -2.52 -7.25 8.17
CA TYR A 461 -3.17 -8.34 8.90
C TYR A 461 -4.01 -7.84 10.08
N LEU A 462 -5.03 -8.62 10.46
CA LEU A 462 -5.81 -8.39 11.69
C LEU A 462 -5.24 -9.25 12.83
N ALA A 463 -4.16 -8.78 13.44
CA ALA A 463 -3.50 -9.43 14.57
C ALA A 463 -3.23 -8.45 15.71
N GLU A 464 -3.18 -8.93 16.96
CA GLU A 464 -2.92 -8.05 18.10
C GLU A 464 -1.61 -7.28 17.96
N GLY A 465 -1.65 -5.99 18.30
CA GLY A 465 -0.53 -5.06 18.20
C GLY A 465 -0.41 -4.34 16.85
N MET A 466 -1.07 -4.82 15.79
CA MET A 466 -1.05 -4.16 14.48
C MET A 466 -1.88 -2.90 14.44
N ALA A 467 -1.62 -2.01 13.48
CA ALA A 467 -2.49 -0.87 13.23
C ALA A 467 -3.92 -1.33 12.90
N ALA A 468 -4.90 -0.62 13.44
CA ALA A 468 -6.31 -0.93 13.21
C ALA A 468 -6.82 -0.30 11.91
N ASP A 469 -6.22 -0.71 10.79
CA ASP A 469 -6.77 -0.50 9.46
C ASP A 469 -7.71 -1.66 9.14
N VAL A 470 -9.01 -1.38 9.03
CA VAL A 470 -10.04 -2.42 8.92
C VAL A 470 -11.08 -2.03 7.89
N THR A 471 -11.37 -2.93 6.95
CA THR A 471 -12.47 -2.78 6.00
C THR A 471 -13.56 -3.80 6.31
N VAL A 472 -14.79 -3.29 6.48
CA VAL A 472 -16.01 -4.08 6.71
C VAL A 472 -16.95 -3.89 5.53
N PHE A 473 -17.32 -4.99 4.88
CA PHE A 473 -18.17 -4.95 3.70
C PHE A 473 -19.17 -6.10 3.67
N ASP A 474 -20.23 -5.89 2.89
CA ASP A 474 -21.25 -6.89 2.62
C ASP A 474 -20.83 -7.75 1.42
N PRO A 475 -20.53 -9.05 1.61
CA PRO A 475 -20.11 -9.92 0.53
C PRO A 475 -21.20 -10.09 -0.55
N ALA A 476 -22.47 -9.91 -0.21
CA ALA A 476 -23.57 -10.05 -1.16
C ALA A 476 -23.72 -8.85 -2.10
N THR A 477 -23.30 -7.65 -1.67
CA THR A 477 -23.59 -6.40 -2.40
C THR A 477 -22.35 -5.62 -2.84
N ILE A 478 -21.16 -5.97 -2.36
CA ILE A 478 -19.92 -5.29 -2.78
C ILE A 478 -19.73 -5.33 -4.30
N SER A 479 -19.56 -4.15 -4.92
CA SER A 479 -19.42 -4.01 -6.37
C SER A 479 -18.90 -2.63 -6.74
N ASP A 480 -18.16 -2.56 -7.86
CA ASP A 480 -17.88 -1.34 -8.59
C ASP A 480 -19.13 -0.79 -9.29
N ARG A 481 -19.21 0.53 -9.38
CA ARG A 481 -20.23 1.24 -10.17
C ARG A 481 -19.66 1.99 -11.36
N ALA A 482 -18.36 2.28 -11.35
CA ALA A 482 -17.65 3.00 -12.39
C ALA A 482 -17.63 2.24 -13.71
N THR A 483 -18.00 2.92 -14.79
CA THR A 483 -17.89 2.42 -16.17
C THR A 483 -16.99 3.34 -16.99
N PHE A 484 -16.63 2.94 -18.21
CA PHE A 484 -15.85 3.81 -19.10
C PHE A 484 -16.61 5.08 -19.49
N GLU A 485 -17.93 4.97 -19.67
CA GLU A 485 -18.80 6.09 -20.01
C GLU A 485 -19.04 7.04 -18.83
N ARG A 486 -19.03 6.49 -17.60
CA ARG A 486 -19.27 7.20 -16.35
C ARG A 486 -18.28 6.74 -15.28
N PRO A 487 -17.02 7.20 -15.34
CA PRO A 487 -15.98 6.67 -14.45
C PRO A 487 -16.13 7.16 -13.02
N LYS A 488 -16.60 8.40 -12.78
CA LYS A 488 -16.87 8.92 -11.44
C LYS A 488 -18.14 8.36 -10.81
N GLN A 489 -18.11 7.08 -10.47
CA GLN A 489 -19.16 6.42 -9.70
C GLN A 489 -18.54 5.63 -8.56
N TYR A 490 -18.78 6.10 -7.34
CA TYR A 490 -18.28 5.45 -6.13
C TYR A 490 -18.82 4.03 -5.98
N SER A 491 -17.95 3.15 -5.50
CA SER A 491 -18.28 1.76 -5.22
C SER A 491 -19.30 1.61 -4.08
N VAL A 492 -19.97 0.46 -4.03
CA VAL A 492 -20.98 0.13 -3.03
C VAL A 492 -20.64 -1.13 -2.24
N GLY A 493 -21.33 -1.36 -1.13
CA GLY A 493 -21.21 -2.55 -0.29
C GLY A 493 -20.12 -2.48 0.79
N VAL A 494 -19.19 -1.50 0.72
CA VAL A 494 -18.32 -1.16 1.84
C VAL A 494 -19.10 -0.38 2.89
N ARG A 495 -19.24 -0.96 4.08
CA ARG A 495 -20.07 -0.41 5.17
C ARG A 495 -19.27 0.52 6.07
N TRP A 496 -18.10 0.07 6.49
CA TRP A 496 -17.18 0.83 7.35
C TRP A 496 -15.73 0.62 6.93
N VAL A 497 -14.97 1.70 7.01
CA VAL A 497 -13.50 1.66 6.91
C VAL A 497 -12.94 2.35 8.14
N PHE A 498 -12.01 1.69 8.80
CA PHE A 498 -11.21 2.25 9.89
C PHE A 498 -9.79 2.46 9.37
N VAL A 499 -9.23 3.64 9.64
CA VAL A 499 -7.83 3.97 9.39
C VAL A 499 -7.21 4.35 10.73
N ASN A 500 -6.14 3.68 11.12
CA ASN A 500 -5.49 3.85 12.43
C ASN A 500 -6.51 3.82 13.59
N GLY A 501 -7.49 2.92 13.50
CA GLY A 501 -8.53 2.70 14.50
C GLY A 501 -9.62 3.78 14.60
N LYS A 502 -9.61 4.77 13.71
CA LYS A 502 -10.69 5.77 13.60
C LYS A 502 -11.59 5.41 12.43
N LEU A 503 -12.91 5.53 12.64
CA LEU A 503 -13.89 5.33 11.58
C LEU A 503 -13.71 6.41 10.51
N ALA A 504 -13.16 6.05 9.35
CA ALA A 504 -12.84 6.94 8.22
C ALA A 504 -13.96 6.98 7.16
N LEU A 505 -14.69 5.88 6.99
CA LEU A 505 -15.87 5.78 6.11
C LEU A 505 -17.03 5.16 6.88
N SER A 506 -18.24 5.69 6.70
CA SER A 506 -19.47 5.08 7.20
C SER A 506 -20.61 5.25 6.20
N GLY A 507 -21.20 4.14 5.76
CA GLY A 507 -22.36 4.15 4.86
C GLY A 507 -22.07 4.80 3.50
N GLY A 508 -20.87 4.60 2.96
CA GLY A 508 -20.44 5.17 1.67
C GLY A 508 -19.93 6.61 1.74
N GLU A 509 -19.94 7.25 2.91
CA GLU A 509 -19.47 8.63 3.08
C GLU A 509 -18.23 8.72 3.98
N PRO A 510 -17.20 9.51 3.60
CA PRO A 510 -16.08 9.82 4.48
C PRO A 510 -16.53 10.58 5.72
N THR A 511 -16.07 10.15 6.89
CA THR A 511 -16.36 10.83 8.17
C THR A 511 -15.44 12.03 8.40
N ARG A 512 -14.36 12.15 7.62
CA ARG A 512 -13.26 13.11 7.79
C ARG A 512 -12.60 13.00 9.16
N ALA A 513 -12.45 11.78 9.67
CA ALA A 513 -11.66 11.53 10.88
C ALA A 513 -10.17 11.87 10.71
N ASN A 514 -9.70 12.05 9.47
CA ASN A 514 -8.35 12.49 9.11
C ASN A 514 -7.24 11.69 9.82
N ALA A 515 -7.47 10.37 9.92
CA ALA A 515 -6.63 9.49 10.71
C ALA A 515 -5.46 8.88 9.92
N GLY A 516 -5.35 9.18 8.63
CA GLY A 516 -4.26 8.74 7.77
C GLY A 516 -2.90 9.32 8.17
N GLN A 517 -1.84 8.56 7.91
CA GLN A 517 -0.47 8.92 8.25
C GLN A 517 0.44 8.92 7.03
N ALA A 518 1.45 9.79 7.04
CA ALA A 518 2.59 9.68 6.12
C ALA A 518 3.52 8.58 6.66
N LEU A 519 3.47 7.41 6.03
CA LEU A 519 4.18 6.23 6.49
C LEU A 519 5.65 6.31 6.12
N ARG A 520 6.50 5.98 7.09
CA ARG A 520 7.96 5.93 6.94
C ARG A 520 8.44 4.52 7.14
N ARG A 521 9.28 4.06 6.23
CA ARG A 521 10.01 2.82 6.39
C ARG A 521 11.13 3.02 7.43
N ALA A 522 11.13 2.20 8.48
CA ALA A 522 12.28 2.12 9.37
C ALA A 522 13.39 1.25 8.74
N SER A 523 14.65 1.53 9.06
CA SER A 523 15.80 0.73 8.56
C SER A 523 15.70 -0.75 8.92
N SER A 524 15.09 -1.06 10.07
CA SER A 524 14.89 -2.42 10.57
C SER A 524 13.73 -3.18 9.90
N MET A 525 13.02 -2.58 8.94
CA MET A 525 11.97 -3.26 8.17
C MET A 525 12.58 -3.77 6.85
N PRO A 526 12.66 -5.09 6.60
CA PRO A 526 13.12 -5.64 5.33
C PRO A 526 11.96 -5.78 4.33
N THR A 527 12.23 -5.70 3.03
CA THR A 527 11.25 -6.09 2.01
C THR A 527 11.42 -7.56 1.78
N ARG A 528 10.51 -8.37 2.30
CA ARG A 528 10.57 -9.82 2.11
C ARG A 528 9.19 -10.44 2.20
N PRO A 529 8.91 -11.46 1.38
CA PRO A 529 7.73 -12.28 1.57
C PRO A 529 7.67 -12.88 2.98
N GLN A 530 6.66 -12.53 3.79
CA GLN A 530 6.34 -13.24 5.02
C GLN A 530 6.06 -14.71 4.67
N ASN A 531 6.66 -15.64 5.39
CA ASN A 531 6.33 -17.06 5.23
C ASN A 531 5.07 -17.40 6.04
N VAL A 532 3.91 -17.40 5.39
CA VAL A 532 2.61 -17.64 6.04
C VAL A 532 2.21 -19.13 6.08
N GLY A 533 3.01 -20.01 5.47
CA GLY A 533 2.72 -21.44 5.32
C GLY A 533 3.71 -22.38 5.99
N LYS A 534 4.58 -21.87 6.87
CA LYS A 534 5.61 -22.68 7.56
C LYS A 534 5.59 -22.42 9.05
N ASP A 535 6.11 -23.38 9.80
CA ASP A 535 6.41 -23.18 11.22
C ASP A 535 7.53 -22.15 11.35
N LEU A 536 7.28 -21.12 12.15
CA LEU A 536 8.18 -20.03 12.42
C LEU A 536 8.70 -20.14 13.85
N THR A 537 10.00 -19.89 14.04
CA THR A 537 10.61 -19.77 15.35
C THR A 537 11.55 -18.57 15.35
N ALA A 538 11.63 -17.87 16.49
CA ALA A 538 12.54 -16.76 16.66
C ALA A 538 12.91 -16.61 18.14
N ALA A 539 14.13 -16.18 18.41
CA ALA A 539 14.57 -15.86 19.75
C ALA A 539 15.61 -14.75 19.74
N ALA A 540 15.58 -13.90 20.77
CA ALA A 540 16.61 -12.89 21.02
C ALA A 540 16.67 -12.60 22.51
N ALA A 541 17.87 -12.48 23.06
CA ALA A 541 18.08 -12.03 24.43
C ALA A 541 19.35 -11.19 24.50
N GLY A 542 19.33 -10.10 25.26
CA GLY A 542 20.50 -9.26 25.46
C GLY A 542 20.16 -7.84 25.92
N VAL A 543 21.17 -6.98 25.91
CA VAL A 543 21.04 -5.57 26.31
C VAL A 543 21.03 -4.70 25.06
N VAL A 544 19.92 -4.02 24.82
CA VAL A 544 19.79 -2.97 23.80
C VAL A 544 20.46 -1.70 24.31
N ARG A 545 21.56 -1.33 23.65
CA ARG A 545 22.33 -0.12 23.94
C ARG A 545 22.02 0.96 22.91
N PRO A 546 21.87 2.23 23.32
CA PRO A 546 21.76 3.36 22.40
C PRO A 546 22.93 3.38 21.42
N LEU A 547 22.70 3.97 20.25
CA LEU A 547 23.75 4.13 19.25
C LEU A 547 24.64 5.33 19.60
N GLU A 548 25.95 5.14 19.52
CA GLU A 548 26.91 6.23 19.72
C GLU A 548 26.68 7.33 18.67
N GLY A 549 26.44 8.57 19.12
CA GLY A 549 26.24 9.71 18.24
C GLY A 549 24.83 9.85 17.62
N SER A 550 23.86 8.96 17.91
CA SER A 550 22.49 9.09 17.38
C SER A 550 21.65 10.18 18.04
N GLY A 551 22.14 10.76 19.15
CA GLY A 551 21.37 11.71 19.96
C GLY A 551 20.26 11.05 20.78
N GLU A 552 20.02 9.74 20.62
CA GLU A 552 19.03 8.98 21.40
C GLU A 552 19.49 8.84 22.85
N ARG A 553 18.68 9.38 23.76
CA ARG A 553 18.94 9.33 25.21
C ARG A 553 17.95 8.38 25.88
N HIS A 554 18.02 7.10 25.55
CA HIS A 554 17.31 6.07 26.32
C HIS A 554 18.29 5.29 27.20
N GLY A 555 17.84 4.86 28.39
CA GLY A 555 18.62 3.95 29.23
C GLY A 555 18.81 2.58 28.54
N ALA A 556 19.79 1.80 29.01
CA ALA A 556 19.95 0.41 28.57
C ALA A 556 18.64 -0.36 28.76
N THR A 557 18.24 -1.13 27.74
CA THR A 557 17.00 -1.91 27.78
C THR A 557 17.33 -3.39 27.65
N VAL A 558 16.93 -4.22 28.61
CA VAL A 558 17.08 -5.67 28.51
C VAL A 558 15.90 -6.20 27.73
N VAL A 559 16.14 -7.02 26.70
CA VAL A 559 15.10 -7.70 25.94
C VAL A 559 15.33 -9.21 26.01
N ALA A 560 14.24 -9.96 26.13
CA ALA A 560 14.23 -11.41 26.00
C ALA A 560 12.95 -11.83 25.26
N ALA A 561 13.10 -12.61 24.20
CA ALA A 561 12.02 -13.12 23.38
C ALA A 561 12.30 -14.57 22.98
N THR A 562 11.27 -15.42 23.11
CA THR A 562 11.26 -16.80 22.60
C THR A 562 9.89 -17.02 21.98
N LEU A 563 9.86 -17.29 20.69
CA LEU A 563 8.66 -17.18 19.86
C LEU A 563 8.54 -18.38 18.94
N THR A 564 7.31 -18.85 18.78
CA THR A 564 6.94 -19.87 17.79
C THR A 564 5.59 -19.53 17.17
N GLN A 565 5.38 -19.82 15.89
CA GLN A 565 4.07 -19.76 15.25
C GLN A 565 3.97 -20.92 14.27
N ARG A 566 3.03 -21.85 14.49
CA ARG A 566 2.88 -22.99 13.57
C ARG A 566 2.21 -22.55 12.27
N ALA A 567 2.47 -23.27 11.19
CA ALA A 567 1.81 -23.08 9.91
C ALA A 567 0.27 -23.05 10.08
N GLY A 568 -0.39 -22.06 9.48
CA GLY A 568 -1.84 -21.88 9.59
C GLY A 568 -2.34 -21.29 10.91
N GLN A 569 -1.50 -21.13 11.94
CA GLN A 569 -1.87 -20.35 13.12
C GLN A 569 -1.83 -18.86 12.81
N GLN A 570 -2.79 -18.11 13.36
CA GLN A 570 -2.89 -16.67 13.12
C GLN A 570 -2.08 -15.85 14.12
N THR A 571 -1.81 -16.41 15.30
CA THR A 571 -1.08 -15.77 16.38
C THR A 571 0.14 -16.60 16.77
N ALA A 572 1.19 -15.90 17.18
CA ALA A 572 2.38 -16.50 17.75
C ALA A 572 2.13 -16.92 19.21
N SER A 573 3.01 -17.79 19.70
CA SER A 573 3.08 -18.25 21.08
C SER A 573 4.49 -18.05 21.62
N GLY A 574 4.61 -17.91 22.95
CA GLY A 574 5.89 -17.68 23.61
C GLY A 574 5.86 -16.46 24.51
N THR A 575 7.01 -15.80 24.67
CA THR A 575 7.16 -14.66 25.58
C THR A 575 7.98 -13.55 24.94
N VAL A 576 7.63 -12.31 25.26
CA VAL A 576 8.46 -11.11 25.06
C VAL A 576 8.50 -10.36 26.38
N VAL A 577 9.70 -10.06 26.85
CA VAL A 577 9.95 -9.22 28.02
C VAL A 577 10.93 -8.12 27.62
N ALA A 578 10.59 -6.88 27.95
CA ALA A 578 11.48 -5.73 27.81
C ALA A 578 11.53 -4.95 29.13
N VAL A 579 12.73 -4.62 29.61
CA VAL A 579 12.97 -3.86 30.84
C VAL A 579 13.83 -2.65 30.51
N GLY A 580 13.27 -1.45 30.61
CA GLY A 580 13.94 -0.22 30.20
C GLY A 580 13.26 1.04 30.70
N PRO A 581 13.43 2.19 30.03
CA PRO A 581 12.84 3.48 30.44
C PRO A 581 11.30 3.48 30.54
N MET A 582 10.62 2.57 29.83
CA MET A 582 9.17 2.37 29.97
C MET A 582 8.75 1.56 31.21
N GLY A 583 9.71 1.11 32.01
CA GLY A 583 9.53 0.09 33.05
C GLY A 583 9.65 -1.33 32.48
N VAL A 584 8.93 -2.27 33.11
CA VAL A 584 8.86 -3.67 32.67
C VAL A 584 7.64 -3.84 31.78
N LEU A 585 7.84 -4.33 30.56
CA LEU A 585 6.80 -4.78 29.64
C LEU A 585 6.90 -6.31 29.52
N GLY A 586 5.82 -7.02 29.84
CA GLY A 586 5.68 -8.45 29.56
C GLY A 586 4.54 -8.73 28.59
N SER A 587 4.75 -9.56 27.58
CA SER A 587 3.70 -9.96 26.63
C SER A 587 2.54 -10.65 27.35
N VAL A 588 1.33 -10.14 27.15
CA VAL A 588 0.08 -10.80 27.58
C VAL A 588 -0.50 -11.63 26.45
N ARG A 589 -0.43 -11.10 25.23
CA ARG A 589 -0.85 -11.75 23.98
C ARG A 589 0.14 -11.41 22.89
N LEU A 590 0.38 -12.36 22.00
CA LEU A 590 1.21 -12.18 20.82
C LEU A 590 0.30 -12.23 19.60
N GLY A 591 0.53 -11.29 18.69
CA GLY A 591 -0.10 -11.24 17.37
C GLY A 591 0.76 -12.00 16.36
N ARG A 592 1.21 -11.31 15.33
CA ARG A 592 1.87 -11.94 14.17
C ARG A 592 3.38 -12.07 14.39
N LEU A 593 3.94 -13.26 14.20
CA LEU A 593 5.38 -13.46 14.00
C LEU A 593 5.69 -13.45 12.49
N GLN A 594 6.67 -12.64 12.13
CA GLN A 594 7.23 -12.54 10.78
C GLN A 594 8.71 -12.83 10.87
N THR A 595 9.26 -13.62 9.94
CA THR A 595 10.67 -14.01 9.95
C THR A 595 11.25 -13.98 8.55
N ALA A 596 12.55 -13.75 8.49
CA ALA A 596 13.37 -13.96 7.33
C ALA A 596 14.83 -14.20 7.74
N ASP A 597 15.72 -14.48 6.79
CA ASP A 597 17.15 -14.66 7.08
C ASP A 597 17.75 -13.45 7.83
N GLY A 598 18.31 -13.72 9.01
CA GLY A 598 18.85 -12.70 9.93
C GLY A 598 17.82 -11.70 10.47
N TRP A 599 16.52 -12.00 10.43
CA TRP A 599 15.50 -11.01 10.81
C TRP A 599 14.22 -11.63 11.39
N PHE A 600 13.63 -10.99 12.40
CA PHE A 600 12.23 -11.24 12.77
C PHE A 600 11.51 -10.01 13.32
N SER A 601 10.18 -10.03 13.24
CA SER A 601 9.32 -9.08 13.94
C SER A 601 8.12 -9.78 14.57
N VAL A 602 7.70 -9.34 15.75
CA VAL A 602 6.48 -9.81 16.40
C VAL A 602 5.63 -8.64 16.91
N SER A 603 4.34 -8.66 16.60
CA SER A 603 3.35 -7.74 17.18
C SER A 603 2.70 -8.36 18.42
N GLY A 604 2.12 -7.56 19.32
CA GLY A 604 1.31 -8.08 20.41
C GLY A 604 0.75 -7.02 21.34
N VAL A 605 0.21 -7.48 22.47
CA VAL A 605 -0.19 -6.63 23.60
C VAL A 605 0.59 -7.06 24.83
N GLY A 606 1.29 -6.10 25.42
CA GLY A 606 2.08 -6.28 26.63
C GLY A 606 1.49 -5.49 27.79
N ARG A 607 1.80 -5.92 29.02
CA ARG A 607 1.41 -5.25 30.25
C ARG A 607 2.63 -4.58 30.86
N LEU A 608 2.50 -3.29 31.13
CA LEU A 608 3.50 -2.51 31.86
C LEU A 608 3.41 -2.81 33.37
N ALA A 609 4.47 -2.51 34.12
CA ALA A 609 4.52 -2.71 35.58
C ALA A 609 3.38 -2.02 36.35
N ASN A 610 2.83 -0.93 35.81
CA ASN A 610 1.66 -0.23 36.37
C ASN A 610 0.31 -0.90 36.04
N GLY A 611 0.32 -2.08 35.43
CA GLY A 611 -0.86 -2.86 35.06
C GLY A 611 -1.49 -2.48 33.73
N ILE A 612 -1.01 -1.42 33.06
CA ILE A 612 -1.60 -0.93 31.81
C ILE A 612 -1.20 -1.81 30.63
N GLU A 613 -2.19 -2.27 29.86
CA GLU A 613 -1.96 -2.99 28.60
C GLU A 613 -1.73 -2.01 27.43
N ARG A 614 -0.69 -2.28 26.63
CA ARG A 614 -0.32 -1.51 25.44
C ARG A 614 0.01 -2.46 24.29
N ALA A 615 -0.41 -2.09 23.09
CA ALA A 615 0.10 -2.70 21.86
C ALA A 615 1.61 -2.46 21.74
N PHE A 616 2.34 -3.45 21.24
CA PHE A 616 3.76 -3.36 20.96
C PHE A 616 4.14 -4.09 19.68
N ALA A 617 5.32 -3.73 19.16
CA ALA A 617 6.05 -4.49 18.16
C ALA A 617 7.52 -4.60 18.58
N LEU A 618 8.12 -5.78 18.37
CA LEU A 618 9.55 -6.04 18.56
C LEU A 618 10.12 -6.49 17.22
N THR A 619 11.19 -5.85 16.75
CA THR A 619 11.92 -6.22 15.55
C THR A 619 13.38 -6.43 15.87
N VAL A 620 13.98 -7.48 15.31
CA VAL A 620 15.42 -7.78 15.40
C VAL A 620 15.95 -7.97 13.99
N ASP A 621 17.02 -7.25 13.65
CA ASP A 621 17.64 -7.26 12.33
C ASP A 621 19.16 -7.40 12.44
N GLU A 622 19.71 -8.48 11.89
CA GLU A 622 21.16 -8.74 11.80
C GLU A 622 21.80 -8.08 10.57
N HIS A 623 20.97 -7.49 9.70
CA HIS A 623 21.36 -6.91 8.43
C HIS A 623 20.81 -5.48 8.25
N ASP A 624 20.54 -4.75 9.34
CA ASP A 624 20.03 -3.38 9.25
C ASP A 624 21.04 -2.51 8.45
N PRO A 625 20.58 -1.76 7.43
CA PRO A 625 21.44 -0.95 6.57
C PRO A 625 22.21 0.17 7.30
N LEU A 626 21.77 0.53 8.51
CA LEU A 626 22.40 1.52 9.39
C LEU A 626 23.28 0.86 10.48
N ALA A 627 23.42 -0.46 10.46
CA ALA A 627 24.28 -1.20 11.37
C ALA A 627 25.74 -1.27 10.90
N ARG A 628 26.69 -1.32 11.85
CA ARG A 628 28.07 -1.72 11.50
C ARG A 628 28.08 -3.23 11.19
N PRO A 629 29.01 -3.72 10.34
CA PRO A 629 29.09 -5.15 10.04
C PRO A 629 29.16 -6.01 11.31
N GLY A 630 28.27 -7.02 11.39
CA GLY A 630 28.16 -7.94 12.53
C GLY A 630 27.33 -7.42 13.72
N GLU A 631 26.84 -6.18 13.69
CA GLU A 631 25.93 -5.68 14.71
C GLU A 631 24.48 -6.10 14.45
N ARG A 632 23.80 -6.57 15.50
CA ARG A 632 22.36 -6.81 15.48
C ARG A 632 21.61 -5.59 16.03
N ARG A 633 20.58 -5.15 15.33
CA ARG A 633 19.71 -4.04 15.71
C ARG A 633 18.41 -4.54 16.28
N VAL A 634 17.88 -3.81 17.25
CA VAL A 634 16.58 -4.07 17.86
C VAL A 634 15.77 -2.80 17.83
N THR A 635 14.52 -2.92 17.40
CA THR A 635 13.50 -1.87 17.46
C THR A 635 12.36 -2.36 18.34
N ILE A 636 12.03 -1.60 19.40
CA ILE A 636 10.87 -1.86 20.27
C ILE A 636 9.94 -0.66 20.16
N GLN A 637 8.73 -0.91 19.64
CA GLN A 637 7.68 0.08 19.56
C GLN A 637 6.60 -0.28 20.58
N VAL A 638 6.21 0.68 21.42
CA VAL A 638 5.12 0.52 22.38
C VAL A 638 4.15 1.68 22.17
N ALA A 639 2.86 1.38 22.00
CA ALA A 639 1.85 2.40 21.77
C ALA A 639 1.86 3.46 22.88
N GLY A 640 1.99 4.73 22.49
CA GLY A 640 2.07 5.86 23.42
C GLY A 640 3.44 6.09 24.07
N ALA A 641 4.49 5.39 23.64
CA ALA A 641 5.87 5.61 24.08
C ALA A 641 6.80 5.92 22.90
N GLN A 642 7.94 6.54 23.19
CA GLN A 642 9.00 6.72 22.19
C GLN A 642 9.57 5.35 21.80
N PRO A 643 9.80 5.09 20.50
CA PRO A 643 10.47 3.87 20.06
C PRO A 643 11.85 3.73 20.70
N ILE A 644 12.25 2.50 21.01
CA ILE A 644 13.62 2.17 21.41
C ILE A 644 14.30 1.53 20.20
N TYR A 645 15.42 2.11 19.75
CA TYR A 645 16.24 1.57 18.69
C TYR A 645 17.69 1.49 19.16
N GLY A 646 18.35 0.36 18.93
CA GLY A 646 19.72 0.21 19.40
C GLY A 646 20.39 -1.09 19.03
N ARG A 647 21.64 -1.23 19.48
CA ARG A 647 22.46 -2.44 19.28
C ARG A 647 22.13 -3.46 20.35
N LEU A 648 21.87 -4.70 19.94
CA LEU A 648 21.75 -5.84 20.85
C LEU A 648 23.14 -6.39 21.19
N ALA A 649 23.52 -6.23 22.46
CA ALA A 649 24.78 -6.72 23.02
C ALA A 649 24.59 -8.01 23.83
#